data_AF-A0A813PVY0-F1
#
_entry.id   AF-A0A813PVY0-F1
#
_cell.length_a   1.000
_cell.length_b   1.000
_cell.length_c   1.000
_cell.angle_alpha   90.00
_cell.angle_beta   90.00
_cell.angle_gamma   90.00
#
_symmetry.space_group_name_H-M   'P 1'
#
loop_
_entity.id
_entity.type
_entity.pdbx_description
1 polymer ?
#
loop_
_entity_poly.entity_id
_entity_poly.type
_entity_poly.pdbx_seq_one_letter_code
_entity_poly.pdbx_strand_id
1 'polypeptide(L)'
;MPIKSIDRILLCLSNFIIFIACSYDLFIIKYNSNVHFISHWILLLILIFYIILFFLTRLLPNIFSKIFLFLTSFFLSLSLSLSIFTFVSTTITSTTHLVIFNFLLILSIICSFLSNLIYLLNNTTFHFIHYNELAELIGFSIGLYLTSQLTSLYYLILSFFFLIITLRLRAFHSFILLSFNLIYFYNYYIPYSYIACFCFLIRILGRPIIELYFIPLTSLERWILLLHLSNSYRTIFQRLMICIYYLLPFRCIYVIGLTVRLHDEWFIIVPMFVISVGIWFIFRSLTFSLLWMLSNKLIDCYLTMIHTNIDNEKHKISFIKLMASRGIRYFGLITWPILVCSTLLTCFISLLHYDTCTNYSIVLFLLTIHFECLILALVKQLTSIVGGSCIGYALVAPAVEIRDNGLFSNSRSVQILSQQEAYDSSQRCTNILNGLQRFMTNNLIDIFGCDYSSSGITMNFIDTKLKAFFARRTNDGRRYDTYFLYFSGPTCDNGDIILADNQTITLNLLLQWWCENETASSTSRLILLFDTFYSYKWLKQIRCQTFNNSCKPSVFIVLQTFNRQKKMPKLIELGQVRLGIFTEIWLKLNMNNETSKQSHDSSASWRANHLEPKCSFSYYYPEFNFHHPTNADVDIYLNEHSFLKRLHLIYHLLTYIPSLFIYPFLYTFNCIKRWRFHLLVPRVIDTYHGFKLFVR
;
A
#
# COMPACT_ATOMS: atom_id res chain seq x y z
N MET A 1 17.58 -16.45 15.95
CA MET A 1 16.80 -17.40 16.76
C MET A 1 16.24 -16.81 18.07
N PRO A 2 16.94 -15.96 18.87
CA PRO A 2 16.42 -15.51 20.18
C PRO A 2 15.33 -14.40 20.11
N ILE A 3 15.19 -13.71 18.98
CA ILE A 3 14.24 -12.60 18.87
C ILE A 3 12.80 -13.13 18.73
N LYS A 4 12.54 -14.13 17.87
CA LYS A 4 11.19 -14.71 17.67
C LYS A 4 10.54 -15.27 18.96
N SER A 5 11.35 -15.66 19.95
CA SER A 5 10.87 -16.08 21.28
C SER A 5 10.41 -14.90 22.12
N ILE A 6 11.06 -13.72 22.00
CA ILE A 6 10.74 -12.51 22.77
C ILE A 6 9.36 -11.98 22.36
N ASP A 7 9.05 -11.95 21.06
CA ASP A 7 7.76 -11.49 20.51
C ASP A 7 6.59 -12.26 21.16
N ARG A 8 6.75 -13.58 21.26
CA ARG A 8 5.75 -14.51 21.83
C ARG A 8 5.63 -14.35 23.33
N ILE A 9 6.74 -14.24 24.05
CA ILE A 9 6.74 -14.05 25.51
C ILE A 9 6.03 -12.75 25.87
N LEU A 10 6.30 -11.69 25.13
CA LEU A 10 5.77 -10.35 25.42
C LEU A 10 4.28 -10.22 25.07
N LEU A 11 3.81 -10.94 24.04
CA LEU A 11 2.38 -11.09 23.74
C LEU A 11 1.65 -11.91 24.81
N CYS A 12 2.25 -13.03 25.27
CA CYS A 12 1.70 -13.84 26.35
C CYS A 12 1.61 -13.04 27.66
N LEU A 13 2.62 -12.22 27.96
CA LEU A 13 2.63 -11.34 29.13
C LEU A 13 1.51 -10.29 29.05
N SER A 14 1.33 -9.63 27.90
CA SER A 14 0.22 -8.70 27.67
C SER A 14 -1.15 -9.36 27.89
N ASN A 15 -1.35 -10.55 27.33
CA ASN A 15 -2.61 -11.28 27.47
C ASN A 15 -2.86 -11.73 28.92
N PHE A 16 -1.82 -12.16 29.63
CA PHE A 16 -1.91 -12.56 31.04
C PHE A 16 -2.26 -11.37 31.96
N ILE A 17 -1.67 -10.20 31.73
CA ILE A 17 -1.94 -8.97 32.50
C ILE A 17 -3.41 -8.53 32.36
N ILE A 18 -3.96 -8.56 31.15
CA ILE A 18 -5.38 -8.21 30.94
C ILE A 18 -6.30 -9.25 31.55
N PHE A 19 -5.94 -10.52 31.46
CA PHE A 19 -6.71 -11.58 32.08
C PHE A 19 -6.80 -11.38 33.60
N ILE A 20 -5.69 -11.05 34.25
CA ILE A 20 -5.67 -10.69 35.68
C ILE A 20 -6.56 -9.47 35.94
N ALA A 21 -6.41 -8.40 35.15
CA ALA A 21 -7.22 -7.19 35.31
C ALA A 21 -8.73 -7.46 35.20
N CYS A 22 -9.16 -8.23 34.20
CA CYS A 22 -10.57 -8.57 34.01
C CYS A 22 -11.09 -9.52 35.11
N SER A 23 -10.28 -10.48 35.53
CA SER A 23 -10.64 -11.40 36.63
C SER A 23 -10.80 -10.66 37.96
N TYR A 24 -9.96 -9.64 38.19
CA TYR A 24 -9.99 -8.81 39.38
C TYR A 24 -11.24 -7.92 39.41
N ASP A 25 -11.55 -7.24 38.31
CA ASP A 25 -12.77 -6.43 38.18
C ASP A 25 -14.05 -7.25 38.38
N LEU A 26 -14.14 -8.42 37.74
CA LEU A 26 -15.32 -9.27 37.82
C LEU A 26 -15.46 -9.95 39.19
N PHE A 27 -14.35 -10.19 39.91
CA PHE A 27 -14.36 -10.65 41.31
C PHE A 27 -14.83 -9.57 42.29
N ILE A 28 -14.61 -8.29 41.98
CA ILE A 28 -15.06 -7.17 42.82
C ILE A 28 -16.57 -6.93 42.65
N ILE A 29 -17.08 -7.01 41.41
CA ILE A 29 -18.51 -6.87 41.10
C ILE A 29 -19.36 -7.97 41.81
N LYS A 30 -18.78 -9.17 41.97
CA LYS A 30 -19.34 -10.30 42.74
C LYS A 30 -19.61 -9.94 44.22
N TYR A 31 -18.86 -9.03 44.82
CA TYR A 31 -19.05 -8.67 46.22
C TYR A 31 -20.28 -7.77 46.43
N ASN A 32 -20.74 -7.08 45.39
CA ASN A 32 -21.76 -6.04 45.50
C ASN A 32 -23.11 -6.37 44.83
N SER A 33 -23.27 -7.45 44.06
CA SER A 33 -24.56 -7.74 43.37
C SER A 33 -24.92 -9.23 43.27
N ASN A 34 -26.11 -9.59 43.80
CA ASN A 34 -26.65 -10.96 43.81
C ASN A 34 -27.34 -11.39 42.50
N VAL A 35 -27.40 -10.54 41.46
CA VAL A 35 -28.42 -10.68 40.39
C VAL A 35 -27.95 -11.45 39.14
N HIS A 36 -26.65 -11.74 38.96
CA HIS A 36 -26.17 -12.39 37.71
C HIS A 36 -25.48 -13.75 37.93
N PHE A 37 -26.19 -14.74 38.48
CA PHE A 37 -25.66 -16.10 38.71
C PHE A 37 -25.18 -16.84 37.43
N ILE A 38 -25.74 -16.52 36.27
CA ILE A 38 -25.42 -17.17 34.98
C ILE A 38 -24.07 -16.70 34.41
N SER A 39 -23.68 -15.43 34.61
CA SER A 39 -22.38 -14.92 34.15
C SER A 39 -21.20 -15.52 34.93
N HIS A 40 -21.43 -15.97 36.17
CA HIS A 40 -20.41 -16.58 37.04
C HIS A 40 -19.92 -17.93 36.53
N TRP A 41 -20.84 -18.82 36.16
CA TRP A 41 -20.49 -20.14 35.61
C TRP A 41 -19.82 -20.03 34.25
N ILE A 42 -20.29 -19.10 33.42
CA ILE A 42 -19.68 -18.82 32.11
C ILE A 42 -18.25 -18.30 32.29
N LEU A 43 -18.00 -17.42 33.27
CA LEU A 43 -16.68 -16.86 33.53
C LEU A 43 -15.70 -17.85 34.17
N LEU A 44 -16.16 -18.68 35.11
CA LEU A 44 -15.35 -19.72 35.72
C LEU A 44 -14.99 -20.80 34.69
N LEU A 45 -15.91 -21.10 33.77
CA LEU A 45 -15.67 -21.97 32.62
C LEU A 45 -14.66 -21.34 31.64
N ILE A 46 -14.76 -20.03 31.36
CA ILE A 46 -13.74 -19.30 30.58
C ILE A 46 -12.37 -19.34 31.27
N LEU A 47 -12.32 -19.19 32.59
CA LEU A 47 -11.08 -19.21 33.38
C LEU A 47 -10.41 -20.59 33.40
N ILE A 48 -11.19 -21.64 33.64
CA ILE A 48 -10.71 -23.03 33.55
C ILE A 48 -10.22 -23.32 32.13
N PHE A 49 -10.97 -22.91 31.11
CA PHE A 49 -10.63 -23.18 29.73
C PHE A 49 -9.38 -22.40 29.29
N TYR A 50 -9.19 -21.16 29.74
CA TYR A 50 -7.98 -20.37 29.49
C TYR A 50 -6.74 -20.98 30.15
N ILE A 51 -6.85 -21.45 31.39
CA ILE A 51 -5.75 -22.12 32.11
C ILE A 51 -5.37 -23.44 31.43
N ILE A 52 -6.37 -24.24 31.02
CA ILE A 52 -6.16 -25.50 30.29
C ILE A 52 -5.47 -25.22 28.94
N LEU A 53 -5.93 -24.23 28.20
CA LEU A 53 -5.33 -23.81 26.93
C LEU A 53 -3.88 -23.33 27.11
N PHE A 54 -3.60 -22.56 28.17
CA PHE A 54 -2.25 -22.08 28.48
C PHE A 54 -1.30 -23.23 28.79
N PHE A 55 -1.77 -24.26 29.50
CA PHE A 55 -0.99 -25.45 29.79
C PHE A 55 -0.71 -26.29 28.53
N LEU A 56 -1.74 -26.51 27.70
CA LEU A 56 -1.64 -27.28 26.45
C LEU A 56 -0.64 -26.69 25.44
N THR A 57 -0.46 -25.38 25.45
CA THR A 57 0.46 -24.71 24.51
C THR A 57 1.90 -24.67 24.89
N ARG A 58 2.18 -24.80 26.18
CA ARG A 58 3.53 -25.06 26.65
C ARG A 58 3.98 -26.48 26.29
N LEU A 59 3.03 -27.42 26.21
CA LEU A 59 3.29 -28.82 25.89
C LEU A 59 3.47 -29.09 24.38
N LEU A 60 2.69 -28.45 23.49
CA LEU A 60 2.76 -28.68 22.02
C LEU A 60 2.95 -27.39 21.20
N PRO A 61 4.17 -26.82 21.14
CA PRO A 61 4.41 -25.50 20.56
C PRO A 61 4.23 -25.41 19.03
N ASN A 62 4.38 -26.52 18.29
CA ASN A 62 4.40 -26.49 16.82
C ASN A 62 3.00 -26.59 16.17
N ILE A 63 2.04 -27.27 16.80
CA ILE A 63 0.70 -27.51 16.22
C ILE A 63 -0.33 -26.56 16.84
N PHE A 64 -0.29 -26.35 18.16
CA PHE A 64 -1.31 -25.58 18.88
C PHE A 64 -1.03 -24.07 18.98
N SER A 65 0.15 -23.58 18.57
CA SER A 65 0.50 -22.17 18.76
C SER A 65 -0.47 -21.21 18.05
N LYS A 66 -0.90 -21.50 16.82
CA LYS A 66 -1.84 -20.63 16.08
C LYS A 66 -3.26 -20.67 16.65
N ILE A 67 -3.75 -21.87 16.95
CA ILE A 67 -5.08 -22.09 17.53
C ILE A 67 -5.17 -21.44 18.92
N PHE A 68 -4.12 -21.56 19.72
CA PHE A 68 -4.06 -20.91 21.03
C PHE A 68 -3.96 -19.40 20.97
N LEU A 69 -3.18 -18.84 20.04
CA LEU A 69 -3.15 -17.39 19.83
C LEU A 69 -4.55 -16.86 19.48
N PHE A 70 -5.30 -17.61 18.67
CA PHE A 70 -6.70 -17.33 18.38
C PHE A 70 -7.59 -17.44 19.63
N LEU A 71 -7.56 -18.56 20.35
CA LEU A 71 -8.41 -18.76 21.52
C LEU A 71 -8.09 -17.81 22.68
N THR A 72 -6.82 -17.49 22.93
CA THR A 72 -6.43 -16.53 23.99
C THR A 72 -6.92 -15.12 23.68
N SER A 73 -6.77 -14.66 22.44
CA SER A 73 -7.29 -13.34 22.02
C SER A 73 -8.82 -13.30 22.02
N PHE A 74 -9.47 -14.42 21.67
CA PHE A 74 -10.91 -14.60 21.78
C PHE A 74 -11.41 -14.47 23.23
N PHE A 75 -10.88 -15.27 24.17
CA PHE A 75 -11.33 -15.24 25.56
C PHE A 75 -11.00 -13.92 26.26
N LEU A 76 -9.89 -13.28 25.86
CA LEU A 76 -9.51 -11.97 26.40
C LEU A 76 -10.46 -10.86 25.94
N SER A 77 -10.84 -10.84 24.66
CA SER A 77 -11.82 -9.86 24.17
C SER A 77 -13.20 -10.10 24.78
N LEU A 78 -13.57 -11.36 24.99
CA LEU A 78 -14.78 -11.75 25.71
C LEU A 78 -14.75 -11.22 27.16
N SER A 79 -13.65 -11.44 27.90
CA SER A 79 -13.55 -10.95 29.29
C SER A 79 -13.54 -9.42 29.37
N LEU A 80 -12.91 -8.75 28.40
CA LEU A 80 -12.83 -7.28 28.34
C LEU A 80 -14.18 -6.66 27.99
N SER A 81 -14.95 -7.28 27.09
CA SER A 81 -16.32 -6.83 26.81
C SER A 81 -17.23 -7.00 28.03
N LEU A 82 -17.14 -8.12 28.73
CA LEU A 82 -17.88 -8.34 29.98
C LEU A 82 -17.52 -7.27 31.02
N SER A 83 -16.23 -7.01 31.26
CA SER A 83 -15.81 -6.00 32.25
C SER A 83 -16.27 -4.58 31.92
N ILE A 84 -16.23 -4.16 30.64
CA ILE A 84 -16.73 -2.85 30.20
C ILE A 84 -18.20 -2.67 30.58
N PHE A 85 -19.05 -3.66 30.27
CA PHE A 85 -20.50 -3.54 30.47
C PHE A 85 -20.95 -3.82 31.90
N THR A 86 -20.23 -4.66 32.66
CA THR A 86 -20.56 -4.94 34.07
C THR A 86 -20.13 -3.83 35.03
N PHE A 87 -19.15 -2.99 34.65
CA PHE A 87 -18.66 -1.89 35.49
C PHE A 87 -19.74 -0.84 35.85
N VAL A 88 -20.81 -0.75 35.03
CA VAL A 88 -21.91 0.21 35.23
C VAL A 88 -22.77 -0.11 36.46
N SER A 89 -22.79 -1.36 36.95
CA SER A 89 -23.71 -1.74 38.03
C SER A 89 -23.20 -1.48 39.45
N THR A 90 -21.96 -1.02 39.64
CA THR A 90 -21.40 -0.78 40.98
C THR A 90 -20.89 0.65 41.11
N THR A 91 -21.81 1.57 41.40
CA THR A 91 -21.45 2.84 42.04
C THR A 91 -20.70 2.53 43.32
N ILE A 92 -19.44 2.98 43.37
CA ILE A 92 -18.67 3.22 44.60
C ILE A 92 -18.34 1.95 45.40
N THR A 93 -17.14 1.40 45.21
CA THR A 93 -16.33 0.94 46.36
C THR A 93 -14.86 0.84 45.92
N SER A 94 -14.04 1.78 46.41
CA SER A 94 -12.56 1.87 46.40
C SER A 94 -11.83 2.40 45.14
N THR A 95 -11.24 3.59 45.29
CA THR A 95 -10.38 4.27 44.29
C THR A 95 -9.10 3.50 43.96
N THR A 96 -8.60 2.68 44.88
CA THR A 96 -7.36 1.90 44.73
C THR A 96 -7.51 0.76 43.73
N HIS A 97 -8.64 0.07 43.72
CA HIS A 97 -8.90 -1.05 42.81
C HIS A 97 -9.03 -0.59 41.36
N LEU A 98 -9.68 0.57 41.15
CA LEU A 98 -9.79 1.22 39.85
C LEU A 98 -8.43 1.66 39.30
N VAL A 99 -7.53 2.15 40.17
CA VAL A 99 -6.16 2.51 39.77
C VAL A 99 -5.35 1.27 39.37
N ILE A 100 -5.47 0.16 40.11
CA ILE A 100 -4.79 -1.10 39.77
C ILE A 100 -5.30 -1.65 38.42
N PHE A 101 -6.61 -1.66 38.21
CA PHE A 101 -7.22 -2.08 36.95
C PHE A 101 -6.70 -1.25 35.77
N ASN A 102 -6.73 0.08 35.90
CA ASN A 102 -6.26 0.99 34.86
C ASN A 102 -4.75 0.85 34.59
N PHE A 103 -3.94 0.65 35.63
CA PHE A 103 -2.50 0.43 35.49
C PHE A 103 -2.20 -0.87 34.74
N LEU A 104 -2.89 -1.96 35.07
CA LEU A 104 -2.74 -3.24 34.37
C LEU A 104 -3.15 -3.12 32.90
N LEU A 105 -4.23 -2.38 32.59
CA LEU A 105 -4.64 -2.12 31.22
C LEU A 105 -3.57 -1.31 30.46
N ILE A 106 -3.02 -0.25 31.03
CA ILE A 106 -1.96 0.55 30.40
C ILE A 106 -0.71 -0.30 30.14
N LEU A 107 -0.30 -1.12 31.12
CA LEU A 107 0.85 -2.00 30.98
C LEU A 107 0.64 -3.00 29.83
N SER A 108 -0.58 -3.52 29.70
CA SER A 108 -0.91 -4.45 28.61
C SER A 108 -0.86 -3.83 27.22
N ILE A 109 -1.25 -2.55 27.11
CA ILE A 109 -1.17 -1.76 25.86
C ILE A 109 0.30 -1.61 25.45
N ILE A 110 1.17 -1.23 26.38
CA ILE A 110 2.60 -1.06 26.14
C ILE A 110 3.23 -2.38 25.66
N CYS A 111 2.91 -3.49 26.34
CA CYS A 111 3.41 -4.80 25.92
C CYS A 111 2.86 -5.21 24.54
N SER A 112 1.56 -5.04 24.27
CA SER A 112 0.99 -5.38 22.96
C SER A 112 1.64 -4.57 21.82
N PHE A 113 1.88 -3.28 22.05
CA PHE A 113 2.55 -2.41 21.09
C PHE A 113 3.99 -2.86 20.79
N LEU A 114 4.78 -3.14 21.85
CA LEU A 114 6.15 -3.66 21.72
C LEU A 114 6.19 -5.00 20.97
N SER A 115 5.27 -5.93 21.27
CA SER A 115 5.22 -7.23 20.60
C SER A 115 4.89 -7.09 19.11
N ASN A 116 3.91 -6.25 18.76
CA ASN A 116 3.54 -5.98 17.37
C ASN A 116 4.70 -5.34 16.58
N LEU A 117 5.45 -4.43 17.20
CA LEU A 117 6.61 -3.80 16.59
C LEU A 117 7.72 -4.82 16.29
N ILE A 118 8.06 -5.69 17.26
CA ILE A 118 9.10 -6.71 17.08
C ILE A 118 8.67 -7.76 16.04
N TYR A 119 7.40 -8.18 16.05
CA TYR A 119 6.87 -9.11 15.05
C TYR A 119 7.00 -8.57 13.63
N LEU A 120 6.72 -7.28 13.42
CA LEU A 120 6.79 -6.62 12.11
C LEU A 120 8.20 -6.39 11.60
N LEU A 121 9.18 -6.24 12.50
CA LEU A 121 10.59 -6.24 12.12
C LEU A 121 11.03 -7.61 11.58
N ASN A 122 10.44 -8.69 12.09
CA ASN A 122 10.85 -10.06 11.81
C ASN A 122 10.12 -10.72 10.63
N ASN A 123 8.84 -10.43 10.42
CA ASN A 123 8.01 -11.10 9.41
C ASN A 123 7.31 -10.07 8.51
N THR A 124 7.46 -10.23 7.19
CA THR A 124 6.79 -9.39 6.18
C THR A 124 5.69 -10.16 5.46
N THR A 125 4.83 -10.89 6.19
CA THR A 125 3.69 -11.59 5.57
C THR A 125 2.44 -10.75 5.67
N PHE A 126 1.80 -10.47 4.54
CA PHE A 126 0.57 -9.70 4.49
C PHE A 126 -0.64 -10.63 4.50
N HIS A 127 -1.55 -10.34 5.42
CA HIS A 127 -2.88 -10.95 5.50
C HIS A 127 -3.90 -9.82 5.63
N PHE A 128 -5.08 -9.98 5.03
CA PHE A 128 -6.14 -8.96 5.16
C PHE A 128 -6.62 -8.83 6.59
N ILE A 129 -6.77 -9.95 7.28
CA ILE A 129 -7.12 -10.04 8.70
C ILE A 129 -6.27 -11.14 9.31
N HIS A 130 -5.60 -10.86 10.42
CA HIS A 130 -4.92 -11.90 11.17
C HIS A 130 -5.91 -12.62 12.08
N TYR A 131 -5.64 -13.91 12.34
CA TYR A 131 -6.45 -14.74 13.23
C TYR A 131 -6.73 -14.07 14.59
N ASN A 132 -5.75 -13.34 15.15
CA ASN A 132 -5.91 -12.66 16.45
C ASN A 132 -6.94 -11.53 16.41
N GLU A 133 -6.97 -10.73 15.35
CA GLU A 133 -7.92 -9.61 15.24
C GLU A 133 -9.34 -10.13 14.99
N LEU A 134 -9.45 -11.19 14.19
CA LEU A 134 -10.72 -11.88 13.97
C LEU A 134 -11.24 -12.47 15.30
N ALA A 135 -10.36 -13.11 16.09
CA ALA A 135 -10.70 -13.59 17.42
C ALA A 135 -11.13 -12.47 18.36
N GLU A 136 -10.44 -11.33 18.37
CA GLU A 136 -10.81 -10.18 19.21
C GLU A 136 -12.17 -9.59 18.85
N LEU A 137 -12.49 -9.51 17.56
CA LEU A 137 -13.80 -9.03 17.10
C LEU A 137 -14.93 -10.03 17.43
N ILE A 138 -14.70 -11.33 17.23
CA ILE A 138 -15.72 -12.35 17.54
C ILE A 138 -15.93 -12.44 19.05
N GLY A 139 -14.87 -12.47 19.87
CA GLY A 139 -15.01 -12.54 21.32
C GLY A 139 -15.72 -11.32 21.90
N PHE A 140 -15.43 -10.12 21.39
CA PHE A 140 -16.15 -8.91 21.77
C PHE A 140 -17.63 -8.95 21.34
N SER A 141 -17.95 -9.48 20.15
CA SER A 141 -19.34 -9.64 19.67
C SER A 141 -20.17 -10.63 20.50
N ILE A 142 -19.54 -11.70 21.01
CA ILE A 142 -20.20 -12.67 21.89
C ILE A 142 -20.42 -12.08 23.28
N GLY A 143 -19.49 -11.25 23.77
CA GLY A 143 -19.73 -10.55 25.04
C GLY A 143 -20.84 -9.51 24.97
N LEU A 144 -21.03 -8.84 23.81
CA LEU A 144 -22.22 -8.02 23.57
C LEU A 144 -23.51 -8.84 23.62
N TYR A 145 -23.47 -10.06 23.07
CA TYR A 145 -24.63 -10.97 23.08
C TYR A 145 -25.02 -11.34 24.51
N LEU A 146 -24.02 -11.72 25.31
CA LEU A 146 -24.20 -12.13 26.70
C LEU A 146 -24.70 -10.98 27.59
N THR A 147 -24.35 -9.74 27.27
CA THR A 147 -24.76 -8.55 28.00
C THR A 147 -26.06 -7.93 27.46
N SER A 148 -26.75 -8.64 26.56
CA SER A 148 -28.03 -8.26 25.94
C SER A 148 -28.04 -6.83 25.38
N GLN A 149 -26.93 -6.40 24.79
CA GLN A 149 -26.75 -5.02 24.36
C GLN A 149 -27.38 -4.73 22.99
N LEU A 150 -27.61 -3.43 22.73
CA LEU A 150 -28.30 -2.92 21.54
C LEU A 150 -27.66 -3.38 20.22
N THR A 151 -28.51 -3.66 19.23
CA THR A 151 -28.13 -4.05 17.87
C THR A 151 -27.13 -3.08 17.21
N SER A 152 -27.15 -1.80 17.58
CA SER A 152 -26.21 -0.77 17.12
C SER A 152 -24.74 -1.12 17.38
N LEU A 153 -24.42 -1.80 18.48
CA LEU A 153 -23.03 -2.14 18.80
C LEU A 153 -22.46 -3.24 17.89
N TYR A 154 -23.30 -4.15 17.38
CA TYR A 154 -22.86 -5.13 16.38
C TYR A 154 -22.45 -4.46 15.06
N TYR A 155 -23.22 -3.47 14.61
CA TYR A 155 -22.85 -2.70 13.41
C TYR A 155 -21.59 -1.87 13.64
N LEU A 156 -21.29 -1.47 14.88
CA LEU A 156 -20.08 -0.73 15.23
C LEU A 156 -18.84 -1.64 15.15
N ILE A 157 -18.94 -2.89 15.64
CA ILE A 157 -17.89 -3.90 15.47
C ILE A 157 -17.65 -4.16 13.98
N LEU A 158 -18.73 -4.29 13.20
CA LEU A 158 -18.62 -4.48 11.75
C LEU A 158 -17.95 -3.27 11.06
N SER A 159 -18.22 -2.05 11.54
CA SER A 159 -17.52 -0.84 11.10
C SER A 159 -16.02 -0.92 11.40
N PHE A 160 -15.62 -1.33 12.62
CA PHE A 160 -14.21 -1.55 12.95
C PHE A 160 -13.55 -2.63 12.10
N PHE A 161 -14.27 -3.71 11.77
CA PHE A 161 -13.78 -4.73 10.85
C PHE A 161 -13.43 -4.15 9.48
N PHE A 162 -14.32 -3.35 8.88
CA PHE A 162 -14.04 -2.69 7.61
C PHE A 162 -12.94 -1.62 7.74
N LEU A 163 -12.84 -0.95 8.89
CA LEU A 163 -11.78 0.00 9.15
C LEU A 163 -10.39 -0.68 9.17
N ILE A 164 -10.25 -1.86 9.77
CA ILE A 164 -8.98 -2.64 9.74
C ILE A 164 -8.60 -2.95 8.30
N ILE A 165 -9.56 -3.41 7.49
CA ILE A 165 -9.34 -3.75 6.09
C ILE A 165 -8.91 -2.49 5.30
N THR A 166 -9.62 -1.37 5.46
CA THR A 166 -9.33 -0.12 4.73
C THR A 166 -7.96 0.48 5.11
N LEU A 167 -7.57 0.42 6.39
CA LEU A 167 -6.24 0.80 6.85
C LEU A 167 -5.14 -0.04 6.18
N ARG A 168 -5.31 -1.36 6.14
CA ARG A 168 -4.36 -2.26 5.48
C ARG A 168 -4.27 -2.06 3.98
N LEU A 169 -5.37 -1.71 3.33
CA LEU A 169 -5.41 -1.42 1.90
C LEU A 169 -4.84 -0.03 1.55
N ARG A 170 -4.34 0.71 2.56
CA ARG A 170 -3.77 2.06 2.42
C ARG A 170 -4.75 3.03 1.75
N ALA A 171 -6.03 2.90 2.06
CA ALA A 171 -7.04 3.85 1.60
C ALA A 171 -6.93 5.13 2.46
N PHE A 172 -6.50 6.26 1.88
CA PHE A 172 -6.29 7.50 2.66
C PHE A 172 -7.54 7.98 3.43
N HIS A 173 -8.75 7.73 2.93
CA HIS A 173 -10.01 8.04 3.62
C HIS A 173 -10.16 7.31 4.97
N SER A 174 -9.40 6.24 5.21
CA SER A 174 -9.46 5.48 6.46
C SER A 174 -9.06 6.30 7.68
N PHE A 175 -8.24 7.34 7.54
CA PHE A 175 -7.85 8.20 8.68
C PHE A 175 -8.97 9.14 9.12
N ILE A 176 -9.70 9.72 8.16
CA ILE A 176 -10.87 10.57 8.44
C ILE A 176 -11.97 9.69 9.06
N LEU A 177 -12.18 8.50 8.50
CA LEU A 177 -13.14 7.55 9.06
C LEU A 177 -12.73 7.04 10.44
N LEU A 178 -11.43 6.87 10.69
CA LEU A 178 -10.92 6.54 12.02
C LEU A 178 -11.28 7.62 13.04
N SER A 179 -11.08 8.91 12.74
CA SER A 179 -11.48 9.97 13.67
C SER A 179 -12.99 9.94 13.95
N PHE A 180 -13.83 9.71 12.94
CA PHE A 180 -15.27 9.60 13.14
C PHE A 180 -15.68 8.39 14.00
N ASN A 181 -15.09 7.20 13.77
CA ASN A 181 -15.35 6.05 14.64
C ASN A 181 -14.91 6.32 16.08
N LEU A 182 -13.76 6.96 16.28
CA LEU A 182 -13.25 7.27 17.62
C LEU A 182 -14.13 8.28 18.35
N ILE A 183 -14.62 9.32 17.67
CA ILE A 183 -15.55 10.30 18.25
C ILE A 183 -16.87 9.63 18.63
N TYR A 184 -17.44 8.81 17.75
CA TYR A 184 -18.67 8.10 18.04
C TYR A 184 -18.51 7.10 19.19
N PHE A 185 -17.41 6.34 19.15
CA PHE A 185 -17.08 5.39 20.21
C PHE A 185 -16.84 6.10 21.55
N TYR A 186 -16.16 7.25 21.55
CA TYR A 186 -15.99 8.07 22.75
C TYR A 186 -17.34 8.48 23.33
N ASN A 187 -18.22 9.08 22.51
CA ASN A 187 -19.52 9.59 22.96
C ASN A 187 -20.45 8.49 23.48
N TYR A 188 -20.43 7.31 22.86
CA TYR A 188 -21.26 6.18 23.31
C TYR A 188 -20.76 5.57 24.62
N TYR A 189 -19.43 5.53 24.81
CA TYR A 189 -18.82 4.86 25.96
C TYR A 189 -18.49 5.78 27.15
N ILE A 190 -18.87 7.07 27.13
CA ILE A 190 -18.73 8.00 28.27
C ILE A 190 -19.23 7.41 29.61
N PRO A 191 -20.35 6.66 29.69
CA PRO A 191 -20.79 6.09 30.95
C PRO A 191 -20.04 4.81 31.37
N TYR A 192 -19.13 4.28 30.53
CA TYR A 192 -18.38 3.06 30.78
C TYR A 192 -16.88 3.36 31.05
N SER A 193 -16.09 2.35 31.42
CA SER A 193 -14.66 2.52 31.70
C SER A 193 -13.87 2.92 30.43
N TYR A 194 -13.58 4.22 30.29
CA TYR A 194 -12.87 4.81 29.14
C TYR A 194 -11.53 4.11 28.84
N ILE A 195 -10.78 3.73 29.87
CA ILE A 195 -9.45 3.10 29.72
C ILE A 195 -9.55 1.68 29.17
N ALA A 196 -10.58 0.90 29.53
CA ALA A 196 -10.80 -0.44 28.96
C ALA A 196 -11.22 -0.37 27.48
N CYS A 197 -12.08 0.59 27.16
CA CYS A 197 -12.51 0.87 25.79
C CYS A 197 -11.31 1.31 24.92
N PHE A 198 -10.45 2.17 25.45
CA PHE A 198 -9.22 2.61 24.79
C PHE A 198 -8.20 1.45 24.62
N CYS A 199 -8.10 0.56 25.60
CA CYS A 199 -7.27 -0.65 25.52
C CYS A 199 -7.72 -1.56 24.36
N PHE A 200 -9.03 -1.80 24.24
CA PHE A 200 -9.59 -2.56 23.13
C PHE A 200 -9.28 -1.93 21.77
N LEU A 201 -9.49 -0.62 21.64
CA LEU A 201 -9.19 0.12 20.41
C LEU A 201 -7.71 0.04 20.03
N ILE A 202 -6.78 0.26 20.97
CA ILE A 202 -5.35 0.20 20.65
C ILE A 202 -4.92 -1.21 20.27
N ARG A 203 -5.49 -2.26 20.88
CA ARG A 203 -5.15 -3.64 20.50
C ARG A 203 -5.59 -3.96 19.08
N ILE A 204 -6.83 -3.60 18.72
CA ILE A 204 -7.37 -3.85 17.39
C ILE A 204 -6.69 -2.99 16.32
N LEU A 205 -6.45 -1.71 16.61
CA LEU A 205 -5.97 -0.74 15.63
C LEU A 205 -4.45 -0.60 15.60
N GLY A 206 -3.76 -0.95 16.69
CA GLY A 206 -2.32 -0.77 16.82
C GLY A 206 -1.56 -1.51 15.72
N ARG A 207 -1.91 -2.77 15.46
CA ARG A 207 -1.26 -3.57 14.43
C ARG A 207 -1.51 -3.05 12.99
N PRO A 208 -2.76 -2.82 12.52
CA PRO A 208 -2.97 -2.31 11.16
C PRO A 208 -2.35 -0.93 10.95
N ILE A 209 -2.29 -0.08 11.97
CA ILE A 209 -1.58 1.21 11.92
C ILE A 209 -0.07 0.99 11.72
N ILE A 210 0.56 0.09 12.48
CA ILE A 210 2.00 -0.20 12.33
C ILE A 210 2.28 -0.86 10.96
N GLU A 211 1.42 -1.76 10.50
CA GLU A 211 1.51 -2.44 9.21
C GLU A 211 1.40 -1.50 8.00
N LEU A 212 0.66 -0.40 8.14
CA LEU A 212 0.58 0.65 7.12
C LEU A 212 1.98 1.19 6.77
N TYR A 213 2.88 1.26 7.76
CA TYR A 213 4.24 1.79 7.63
C TYR A 213 5.28 0.71 7.27
N PHE A 214 5.32 -0.41 7.99
CA PHE A 214 6.43 -1.37 7.87
C PHE A 214 6.31 -2.38 6.74
N ILE A 215 5.10 -2.66 6.23
CA ILE A 215 4.92 -3.64 5.16
C ILE A 215 5.35 -3.03 3.80
N PRO A 216 6.34 -3.62 3.10
CA PRO A 216 6.86 -3.07 1.84
C PRO A 216 5.94 -3.29 0.63
N LEU A 217 4.91 -4.12 0.75
CA LEU A 217 3.97 -4.40 -0.35
C LEU A 217 3.25 -3.14 -0.80
N THR A 218 3.15 -2.99 -2.13
CA THR A 218 2.47 -1.84 -2.73
C THR A 218 0.98 -1.93 -2.55
N SER A 219 0.27 -0.81 -2.68
CA SER A 219 -1.18 -0.79 -2.45
C SER A 219 -1.89 -1.76 -3.40
N LEU A 220 -1.47 -1.81 -4.66
CA LEU A 220 -2.04 -2.71 -5.64
C LEU A 220 -1.69 -4.18 -5.39
N GLU A 221 -0.48 -4.52 -4.96
CA GLU A 221 -0.15 -5.91 -4.58
C GLU A 221 -1.07 -6.43 -3.46
N ARG A 222 -1.45 -5.55 -2.53
CA ARG A 222 -2.41 -5.89 -1.47
C ARG A 222 -3.79 -6.18 -2.07
N TRP A 223 -4.24 -5.40 -3.05
CA TRP A 223 -5.52 -5.66 -3.74
C TRP A 223 -5.46 -6.88 -4.67
N ILE A 224 -4.32 -7.12 -5.33
CA ILE A 224 -4.09 -8.27 -6.19
C ILE A 224 -4.35 -9.57 -5.41
N LEU A 225 -3.96 -9.65 -4.14
CA LEU A 225 -4.23 -10.84 -3.32
C LEU A 225 -5.74 -11.14 -3.18
N LEU A 226 -6.59 -10.09 -3.14
CA LEU A 226 -8.05 -10.24 -3.14
C LEU A 226 -8.57 -10.61 -4.53
N LEU A 227 -7.93 -10.11 -5.58
CA LEU A 227 -8.31 -10.38 -6.97
C LEU A 227 -7.82 -11.75 -7.49
N HIS A 228 -6.81 -12.35 -6.85
CA HIS A 228 -6.22 -13.65 -7.20
C HIS A 228 -6.81 -14.85 -6.45
N LEU A 229 -7.90 -14.66 -5.69
CA LEU A 229 -8.67 -15.76 -5.11
C LEU A 229 -9.03 -16.81 -6.18
N SER A 230 -9.15 -18.08 -5.76
CA SER A 230 -9.44 -19.19 -6.68
C SER A 230 -10.72 -18.97 -7.49
N ASN A 231 -10.73 -19.48 -8.72
CA ASN A 231 -11.64 -19.06 -9.78
C ASN A 231 -13.13 -19.06 -9.38
N SER A 232 -13.61 -20.13 -8.74
CA SER A 232 -15.02 -20.29 -8.34
C SER A 232 -15.43 -19.40 -7.17
N TYR A 233 -14.60 -19.30 -6.13
CA TYR A 233 -14.90 -18.49 -4.95
C TYR A 233 -14.81 -16.99 -5.24
N ARG A 234 -13.94 -16.60 -6.18
CA ARG A 234 -13.74 -15.21 -6.56
C ARG A 234 -14.95 -14.58 -7.22
N THR A 235 -15.54 -15.27 -8.20
CA THR A 235 -16.71 -14.73 -8.92
C THR A 235 -17.88 -14.52 -7.97
N ILE A 236 -18.10 -15.48 -7.07
CA ILE A 236 -19.10 -15.40 -6.00
C ILE A 236 -18.77 -14.24 -5.06
N PHE A 237 -17.53 -14.14 -4.58
CA PHE A 237 -17.10 -13.09 -3.66
C PHE A 237 -17.25 -11.68 -4.28
N GLN A 238 -16.79 -11.47 -5.51
CA GLN A 238 -16.91 -10.18 -6.19
C GLN A 238 -18.37 -9.80 -6.42
N ARG A 239 -19.22 -10.74 -6.83
CA ARG A 239 -20.67 -10.49 -6.97
C ARG A 239 -21.32 -10.18 -5.63
N LEU A 240 -20.94 -10.89 -4.58
CA LEU A 240 -21.43 -10.65 -3.22
C LEU A 240 -21.01 -9.25 -2.73
N MET A 241 -19.78 -8.81 -2.99
CA MET A 241 -19.33 -7.45 -2.66
C MET A 241 -20.15 -6.37 -3.40
N ILE A 242 -20.49 -6.60 -4.66
CA ILE A 242 -21.36 -5.68 -5.43
C ILE A 242 -22.80 -5.70 -4.89
N CYS A 243 -23.33 -6.87 -4.52
CA CYS A 243 -24.64 -6.97 -3.89
C CYS A 243 -24.70 -6.22 -2.55
N ILE A 244 -23.68 -6.37 -1.70
CA ILE A 244 -23.59 -5.63 -0.43
C ILE A 244 -23.47 -4.12 -0.69
N TYR A 245 -22.67 -3.72 -1.69
CA TYR A 245 -22.55 -2.30 -2.09
C TYR A 245 -23.89 -1.67 -2.43
N TYR A 246 -24.75 -2.45 -3.08
CA TYR A 246 -26.08 -1.99 -3.44
C TYR A 246 -27.00 -1.98 -2.21
N LEU A 247 -27.16 -3.11 -1.51
CA LEU A 247 -28.17 -3.29 -0.47
C LEU A 247 -27.93 -2.47 0.81
N LEU A 248 -26.67 -2.32 1.23
CA LEU A 248 -26.36 -1.71 2.53
C LEU A 248 -26.77 -0.21 2.59
N PRO A 249 -26.47 0.64 1.59
CA PRO A 249 -26.98 2.00 1.52
C PRO A 249 -28.51 2.12 1.46
N PHE A 250 -29.22 1.21 0.75
CA PHE A 250 -30.69 1.20 0.77
C PHE A 250 -31.24 0.98 2.17
N ARG A 251 -30.62 0.06 2.93
CA ARG A 251 -30.99 -0.15 4.34
C ARG A 251 -30.78 1.11 5.17
N CYS A 252 -29.68 1.83 4.95
CA CYS A 252 -29.39 3.10 5.63
C CYS A 252 -30.43 4.18 5.30
N ILE A 253 -30.74 4.39 4.03
CA ILE A 253 -31.73 5.38 3.59
C ILE A 253 -33.13 5.03 4.09
N TYR A 254 -33.49 3.74 4.13
CA TYR A 254 -34.76 3.32 4.71
C TYR A 254 -34.88 3.69 6.19
N VAL A 255 -33.82 3.48 6.97
CA VAL A 255 -33.80 3.86 8.40
C VAL A 255 -33.90 5.37 8.55
N ILE A 256 -33.12 6.11 7.77
CA ILE A 256 -33.14 7.58 7.77
C ILE A 256 -34.54 8.09 7.37
N GLY A 257 -35.18 7.48 6.38
CA GLY A 257 -36.52 7.89 5.94
C GLY A 257 -37.60 7.72 7.00
N LEU A 258 -37.45 6.75 7.92
CA LEU A 258 -38.36 6.58 9.05
C LEU A 258 -38.21 7.69 10.09
N THR A 259 -36.99 8.17 10.30
CA THR A 259 -36.66 9.17 11.33
C THR A 259 -36.77 10.60 10.85
N VAL A 260 -36.56 10.87 9.56
CA VAL A 260 -36.64 12.22 8.97
C VAL A 260 -38.02 12.87 9.18
N ARG A 261 -39.07 12.08 9.32
CA ARG A 261 -40.43 12.57 9.63
C ARG A 261 -40.55 13.24 11.01
N LEU A 262 -39.59 12.98 11.89
CA LEU A 262 -39.58 13.48 13.26
C LEU A 262 -38.88 14.85 13.38
N HIS A 263 -38.35 15.41 12.28
CA HIS A 263 -37.75 16.73 12.30
C HIS A 263 -38.80 17.82 12.54
N ASP A 264 -38.44 18.82 13.34
CA ASP A 264 -39.29 19.98 13.61
C ASP A 264 -39.64 20.74 12.32
N GLU A 265 -38.71 20.79 11.36
CA GLU A 265 -38.86 21.43 10.04
C GLU A 265 -39.22 20.42 8.93
N TRP A 266 -40.07 19.44 9.23
CA TRP A 266 -40.44 18.37 8.28
C TRP A 266 -40.94 18.89 6.92
N PHE A 267 -41.57 20.07 6.88
CA PHE A 267 -42.10 20.67 5.64
C PHE A 267 -41.02 20.99 4.60
N ILE A 268 -39.80 21.33 5.02
CA ILE A 268 -38.67 21.63 4.11
C ILE A 268 -37.80 20.39 3.90
N ILE A 269 -37.53 19.67 4.98
CA ILE A 269 -36.57 18.56 4.96
C ILE A 269 -37.14 17.35 4.21
N VAL A 270 -38.44 17.05 4.32
CA VAL A 270 -39.05 15.89 3.64
C VAL A 270 -39.01 16.05 2.11
N PRO A 271 -39.44 17.18 1.49
CA PRO A 271 -39.29 17.37 0.06
C PRO A 271 -37.83 17.30 -0.41
N MET A 272 -36.90 17.93 0.33
CA MET A 272 -35.47 17.87 0.02
C MET A 272 -34.92 16.44 0.08
N PHE A 273 -35.34 15.66 1.07
CA PHE A 273 -34.98 14.25 1.19
C PHE A 273 -35.51 13.43 -0.01
N VAL A 274 -36.79 13.61 -0.40
CA VAL A 274 -37.38 12.89 -1.53
C VAL A 274 -36.67 13.20 -2.85
N ILE A 275 -36.39 14.47 -3.13
CA ILE A 275 -35.64 14.89 -4.34
C ILE A 275 -34.22 14.28 -4.31
N SER A 276 -33.54 14.38 -3.16
CA SER A 276 -32.17 13.87 -3.00
C SER A 276 -32.10 12.35 -3.17
N VAL A 277 -33.06 11.60 -2.61
CA VAL A 277 -33.15 10.14 -2.76
C VAL A 277 -33.45 9.75 -4.21
N GLY A 278 -34.29 10.53 -4.93
CA GLY A 278 -34.55 10.30 -6.36
C GLY A 278 -33.28 10.43 -7.21
N ILE A 279 -32.53 11.52 -7.02
CA ILE A 279 -31.22 11.73 -7.68
C ILE A 279 -30.24 10.62 -7.26
N TRP A 280 -30.24 10.25 -5.99
CA TRP A 280 -29.38 9.21 -5.45
C TRP A 280 -29.63 7.85 -6.07
N PHE A 281 -30.90 7.48 -6.26
CA PHE A 281 -31.27 6.23 -6.88
C PHE A 281 -30.73 6.11 -8.31
N ILE A 282 -30.80 7.20 -9.08
CA ILE A 282 -30.25 7.27 -10.45
C ILE A 282 -28.74 7.03 -10.42
N PHE A 283 -27.99 7.80 -9.62
CA PHE A 283 -26.54 7.62 -9.50
C PHE A 283 -26.17 6.23 -8.97
N ARG A 284 -26.93 5.69 -8.01
CA ARG A 284 -26.68 4.36 -7.45
C ARG A 284 -26.86 3.25 -8.49
N SER A 285 -27.92 3.30 -9.28
CA SER A 285 -28.17 2.35 -10.37
C SER A 285 -27.05 2.40 -11.43
N LEU A 286 -26.60 3.61 -11.79
CA LEU A 286 -25.46 3.79 -12.69
C LEU A 286 -24.16 3.19 -12.11
N THR A 287 -23.84 3.48 -10.84
CA THR A 287 -22.65 2.91 -10.19
C THR A 287 -22.71 1.39 -10.10
N PHE A 288 -23.89 0.80 -9.87
CA PHE A 288 -24.08 -0.65 -9.86
C PHE A 288 -23.75 -1.27 -11.22
N SER A 289 -24.29 -0.72 -12.31
CA SER A 289 -23.99 -1.20 -13.66
C SER A 289 -22.51 -1.08 -14.01
N LEU A 290 -21.87 0.04 -13.64
CA LEU A 290 -20.45 0.27 -13.89
C LEU A 290 -19.56 -0.70 -13.10
N LEU A 291 -19.85 -0.91 -11.82
CA LEU A 291 -19.12 -1.89 -11.00
C LEU A 291 -19.33 -3.33 -11.50
N TRP A 292 -20.53 -3.66 -11.96
CA TRP A 292 -20.81 -4.94 -12.59
C TRP A 292 -19.94 -5.14 -13.83
N MET A 293 -19.88 -4.15 -14.72
CA MET A 293 -19.04 -4.22 -15.92
C MET A 293 -17.54 -4.26 -15.59
N LEU A 294 -17.09 -3.50 -14.58
CA LEU A 294 -15.71 -3.56 -14.08
C LEU A 294 -15.37 -4.99 -13.63
N SER A 295 -16.27 -5.61 -12.88
CA SER A 295 -16.03 -6.94 -12.33
C SER A 295 -15.90 -7.99 -13.41
N ASN A 296 -16.75 -7.95 -14.45
CA ASN A 296 -16.63 -8.83 -15.60
C ASN A 296 -15.29 -8.62 -16.32
N LYS A 297 -14.90 -7.36 -16.59
CA LYS A 297 -13.60 -7.06 -17.23
C LYS A 297 -12.40 -7.58 -16.40
N LEU A 298 -12.45 -7.47 -15.07
CA LEU A 298 -11.42 -7.99 -14.18
C LEU A 298 -11.38 -9.53 -14.15
N ILE A 299 -12.55 -10.17 -14.19
CA ILE A 299 -12.67 -11.63 -14.27
C ILE A 299 -12.04 -12.12 -15.57
N ASP A 300 -12.36 -11.49 -16.70
CA ASP A 300 -11.84 -11.83 -18.02
C ASP A 300 -10.32 -11.65 -18.11
N CYS A 301 -9.78 -10.55 -17.56
CA CYS A 301 -8.33 -10.34 -17.46
C CYS A 301 -7.65 -11.48 -16.71
N TYR A 302 -8.22 -11.92 -15.59
CA TYR A 302 -7.59 -12.99 -14.84
C TYR A 302 -7.68 -14.36 -15.53
N LEU A 303 -8.83 -14.67 -16.16
CA LEU A 303 -8.99 -15.91 -16.92
C LEU A 303 -7.99 -15.95 -18.07
N THR A 304 -7.86 -14.84 -18.81
CA THR A 304 -6.87 -14.74 -19.90
C THR A 304 -5.45 -14.85 -19.38
N MET A 305 -5.11 -14.25 -18.23
CA MET A 305 -3.79 -14.42 -17.60
C MET A 305 -3.51 -15.88 -17.25
N ILE A 306 -4.48 -16.60 -16.67
CA ILE A 306 -4.31 -18.02 -16.34
C ILE A 306 -4.05 -18.83 -17.60
N HIS A 307 -4.88 -18.69 -18.63
CA HIS A 307 -4.70 -19.41 -19.89
C HIS A 307 -3.32 -19.12 -20.49
N THR A 308 -2.93 -17.85 -20.61
CA THR A 308 -1.63 -17.50 -21.20
C THR A 308 -0.44 -17.97 -20.37
N ASN A 309 -0.56 -18.01 -19.05
CA ASN A 309 0.54 -18.46 -18.17
C ASN A 309 0.66 -19.98 -18.09
N ILE A 310 -0.43 -20.71 -18.37
CA ILE A 310 -0.41 -22.17 -18.53
C ILE A 310 0.23 -22.53 -19.87
N ASP A 311 -0.13 -21.81 -20.93
CA ASP A 311 0.34 -22.13 -22.29
C ASP A 311 1.80 -21.70 -22.53
N ASN A 312 2.29 -20.63 -21.87
CA ASN A 312 3.64 -20.09 -22.04
C ASN A 312 4.45 -20.08 -20.74
N GLU A 313 5.17 -21.16 -20.44
CA GLU A 313 6.04 -21.23 -19.26
C GLU A 313 7.18 -20.19 -19.28
N LYS A 314 7.64 -19.80 -20.49
CA LYS A 314 8.78 -18.88 -20.68
C LYS A 314 8.42 -17.40 -20.55
N HIS A 315 7.15 -17.02 -20.74
CA HIS A 315 6.69 -15.63 -20.72
C HIS A 315 5.44 -15.46 -19.85
N LYS A 316 5.65 -15.20 -18.55
CA LYS A 316 4.55 -14.89 -17.62
C LYS A 316 4.09 -13.45 -17.83
N ILE A 317 2.87 -13.25 -18.33
CA ILE A 317 2.28 -11.92 -18.50
C ILE A 317 1.81 -11.43 -17.12
N SER A 318 2.20 -10.21 -16.73
CA SER A 318 1.76 -9.64 -15.46
C SER A 318 0.32 -9.14 -15.54
N PHE A 319 -0.45 -9.37 -14.47
CA PHE A 319 -1.87 -9.03 -14.38
C PHE A 319 -2.15 -7.53 -14.65
N ILE A 320 -1.29 -6.64 -14.16
CA ILE A 320 -1.40 -5.18 -14.33
C ILE A 320 -1.39 -4.79 -15.82
N LYS A 321 -0.59 -5.48 -16.64
CA LYS A 321 -0.45 -5.19 -18.07
C LYS A 321 -1.69 -5.59 -18.84
N LEU A 322 -2.28 -6.73 -18.49
CA LEU A 322 -3.51 -7.21 -19.09
C LEU A 322 -4.71 -6.33 -18.73
N MET A 323 -4.71 -5.75 -17.52
CA MET A 323 -5.66 -4.69 -17.18
C MET A 323 -5.47 -3.44 -18.05
N ALA A 324 -4.22 -3.06 -18.32
CA ALA A 324 -3.91 -1.89 -19.15
C ALA A 324 -4.37 -2.11 -20.60
N SER A 325 -4.11 -3.28 -21.19
CA SER A 325 -4.52 -3.59 -22.56
C SER A 325 -6.04 -3.66 -22.76
N ARG A 326 -6.80 -3.99 -21.71
CA ARG A 326 -8.27 -3.98 -21.73
C ARG A 326 -8.88 -2.60 -21.39
N GLY A 327 -8.06 -1.57 -21.24
CA GLY A 327 -8.52 -0.20 -21.00
C GLY A 327 -9.17 0.02 -19.63
N ILE A 328 -8.79 -0.77 -18.60
CA ILE A 328 -9.36 -0.64 -17.24
C ILE A 328 -9.08 0.75 -16.65
N ARG A 329 -7.99 1.40 -17.05
CA ARG A 329 -7.66 2.77 -16.66
C ARG A 329 -8.73 3.77 -17.10
N TYR A 330 -9.05 3.80 -18.40
CA TYR A 330 -10.07 4.67 -18.97
C TYR A 330 -11.43 4.41 -18.35
N PHE A 331 -11.78 3.13 -18.22
CA PHE A 331 -13.01 2.72 -17.58
C PHE A 331 -13.11 3.19 -16.11
N GLY A 332 -12.04 3.04 -15.33
CA GLY A 332 -11.98 3.51 -13.96
C GLY A 332 -12.06 5.03 -13.85
N LEU A 333 -11.46 5.78 -14.77
CA LEU A 333 -11.48 7.24 -14.77
C LEU A 333 -12.88 7.81 -15.02
N ILE A 334 -13.68 7.12 -15.83
CA ILE A 334 -15.10 7.45 -16.03
C ILE A 334 -15.92 7.06 -14.79
N THR A 335 -15.62 5.91 -14.19
CA THR A 335 -16.39 5.36 -13.06
C THR A 335 -16.13 6.11 -11.75
N TRP A 336 -14.90 6.58 -11.53
CA TRP A 336 -14.47 7.24 -10.30
C TRP A 336 -15.31 8.49 -9.93
N PRO A 337 -15.51 9.49 -10.81
CA PRO A 337 -16.28 10.69 -10.45
C PRO A 337 -17.75 10.37 -10.15
N ILE A 338 -18.34 9.39 -10.85
CA ILE A 338 -19.72 8.93 -10.62
C ILE A 338 -19.83 8.26 -9.23
N LEU A 339 -18.83 7.45 -8.85
CA LEU A 339 -18.76 6.90 -7.50
C LEU A 339 -18.61 8.00 -6.45
N VAL A 340 -17.72 8.98 -6.64
CA VAL A 340 -17.56 10.11 -5.71
C VAL A 340 -18.88 10.85 -5.52
N CYS A 341 -19.58 11.19 -6.60
CA CYS A 341 -20.86 11.87 -6.52
C CYS A 341 -21.92 11.04 -5.78
N SER A 342 -22.00 9.73 -6.06
CA SER A 342 -22.89 8.80 -5.35
C SER A 342 -22.59 8.73 -3.85
N THR A 343 -21.31 8.77 -3.45
CA THR A 343 -20.90 8.80 -2.03
C THR A 343 -21.08 10.17 -1.36
N LEU A 344 -20.92 11.27 -2.09
CA LEU A 344 -21.20 12.60 -1.55
C LEU A 344 -22.69 12.75 -1.29
N LEU A 345 -23.53 12.15 -2.13
CA LEU A 345 -24.96 12.17 -1.98
C LEU A 345 -25.46 11.28 -0.83
N THR A 346 -24.79 10.15 -0.52
CA THR A 346 -25.07 9.41 0.73
C THR A 346 -24.72 10.24 1.95
N CYS A 347 -23.59 10.94 1.95
CA CYS A 347 -23.23 11.88 3.01
C CYS A 347 -24.25 13.02 3.12
N PHE A 348 -24.72 13.59 2.00
CA PHE A 348 -25.73 14.65 2.02
C PHE A 348 -27.06 14.16 2.61
N ILE A 349 -27.54 12.98 2.21
CA ILE A 349 -28.76 12.39 2.77
C ILE A 349 -28.61 12.13 4.27
N SER A 350 -27.41 11.74 4.73
CA SER A 350 -27.16 11.57 6.16
C SER A 350 -27.11 12.89 6.93
N LEU A 351 -26.72 14.00 6.29
CA LEU A 351 -26.67 15.32 6.90
C LEU A 351 -28.08 15.87 7.14
N LEU A 352 -29.02 15.59 6.22
CA LEU A 352 -30.44 15.94 6.37
C LEU A 352 -31.09 15.27 7.61
N HIS A 353 -30.42 14.30 8.21
CA HIS A 353 -30.89 13.51 9.34
C HIS A 353 -30.22 13.92 10.68
N TYR A 354 -29.42 14.99 10.68
CA TYR A 354 -28.57 15.36 11.82
C TYR A 354 -29.31 15.49 13.17
N ASP A 355 -30.43 16.21 13.24
CA ASP A 355 -31.11 16.43 14.53
C ASP A 355 -31.90 15.20 15.02
N THR A 356 -32.34 14.33 14.12
CA THR A 356 -33.12 13.12 14.46
C THR A 356 -32.26 11.86 14.57
N CYS A 357 -30.94 12.04 14.70
CA CYS A 357 -29.96 10.96 14.72
C CYS A 357 -30.17 9.98 15.87
N THR A 358 -30.56 8.74 15.55
CA THR A 358 -30.51 7.62 16.48
C THR A 358 -29.13 6.94 16.44
N ASN A 359 -28.70 6.35 17.56
CA ASN A 359 -27.45 5.56 17.62
C ASN A 359 -27.38 4.49 16.53
N TYR A 360 -28.52 3.86 16.21
CA TYR A 360 -28.60 2.88 15.14
C TYR A 360 -28.32 3.50 13.75
N SER A 361 -28.92 4.65 13.45
CA SER A 361 -28.74 5.35 12.17
C SER A 361 -27.30 5.83 11.95
N ILE A 362 -26.64 6.37 12.98
CA ILE A 362 -25.24 6.85 12.87
C ILE A 362 -24.30 5.69 12.58
N VAL A 363 -24.42 4.56 13.30
CA VAL A 363 -23.52 3.42 13.10
C VAL A 363 -23.77 2.75 11.75
N LEU A 364 -25.03 2.64 11.32
CA LEU A 364 -25.36 2.10 10.01
C LEU A 364 -24.80 2.98 8.89
N PHE A 365 -24.87 4.30 9.03
CA PHE A 365 -24.23 5.25 8.12
C PHE A 365 -22.71 5.09 8.11
N LEU A 366 -22.08 5.03 9.29
CA LEU A 366 -20.64 4.83 9.42
C LEU A 366 -20.21 3.56 8.68
N LEU A 367 -20.91 2.45 8.90
CA LEU A 367 -20.68 1.20 8.19
C LEU A 367 -20.81 1.35 6.66
N THR A 368 -21.85 2.04 6.18
CA THR A 368 -22.01 2.30 4.74
C THR A 368 -20.83 3.06 4.16
N ILE A 369 -20.38 4.15 4.79
CA ILE A 369 -19.27 4.94 4.25
C ILE A 369 -17.98 4.14 4.21
N HIS A 370 -17.69 3.29 5.21
CA HIS A 370 -16.49 2.45 5.18
C HIS A 370 -16.46 1.56 3.94
N PHE A 371 -17.61 0.94 3.65
CA PHE A 371 -17.74 0.05 2.51
C PHE A 371 -17.66 0.81 1.18
N GLU A 372 -18.32 1.97 1.08
CA GLU A 372 -18.25 2.83 -0.10
C GLU A 372 -16.83 3.36 -0.36
N CYS A 373 -16.14 3.82 0.69
CA CYS A 373 -14.76 4.29 0.62
C CYS A 373 -13.79 3.18 0.22
N LEU A 374 -14.06 1.93 0.60
CA LEU A 374 -13.25 0.78 0.20
C LEU A 374 -13.32 0.58 -1.33
N ILE A 375 -14.52 0.62 -1.91
CA ILE A 375 -14.70 0.49 -3.36
C ILE A 375 -14.14 1.71 -4.10
N LEU A 376 -14.36 2.92 -3.57
CA LEU A 376 -13.79 4.14 -4.12
C LEU A 376 -12.26 4.08 -4.14
N ALA A 377 -11.64 3.54 -3.07
CA ALA A 377 -10.20 3.35 -2.99
C ALA A 377 -9.70 2.32 -4.01
N LEU A 378 -10.42 1.21 -4.21
CA LEU A 378 -10.08 0.23 -5.24
C LEU A 378 -10.08 0.86 -6.64
N VAL A 379 -11.16 1.56 -7.02
CA VAL A 379 -11.28 2.16 -8.35
C VAL A 379 -10.22 3.25 -8.54
N LYS A 380 -10.00 4.10 -7.53
CA LYS A 380 -8.94 5.12 -7.57
C LYS A 380 -7.55 4.49 -7.78
N GLN A 381 -7.23 3.44 -7.04
CA GLN A 381 -5.93 2.78 -7.18
C GLN A 381 -5.77 2.14 -8.56
N LEU A 382 -6.80 1.48 -9.09
CA LEU A 382 -6.81 0.96 -10.45
C LEU A 382 -6.56 2.07 -11.48
N THR A 383 -7.21 3.23 -11.35
CA THR A 383 -6.98 4.35 -12.29
C THR A 383 -5.58 4.97 -12.22
N SER A 384 -4.96 4.96 -11.04
CA SER A 384 -3.67 5.59 -10.82
C SER A 384 -2.47 4.69 -11.14
N ILE A 385 -2.68 3.36 -11.15
CA ILE A 385 -1.59 2.38 -11.23
C ILE A 385 -1.63 1.62 -12.56
N VAL A 386 -2.83 1.37 -13.09
CA VAL A 386 -2.97 0.62 -14.34
C VAL A 386 -2.71 1.56 -15.52
N GLY A 387 -1.68 1.26 -16.30
CA GLY A 387 -1.38 1.94 -17.55
C GLY A 387 -0.45 3.14 -17.40
N GLY A 388 0.21 3.45 -18.50
CA GLY A 388 1.20 4.53 -18.63
C GLY A 388 2.18 4.16 -19.73
N SER A 389 2.75 5.16 -20.38
CA SER A 389 3.74 4.93 -21.43
C SER A 389 5.15 4.90 -20.83
N CYS A 390 5.95 3.90 -21.19
CA CYS A 390 7.33 3.76 -20.73
C CYS A 390 8.26 3.61 -21.92
N ILE A 391 9.33 4.39 -21.95
CA ILE A 391 10.40 4.24 -22.93
C ILE A 391 11.72 3.94 -22.22
N GLY A 392 12.47 2.97 -22.74
CA GLY A 392 13.72 2.47 -22.18
C GLY A 392 14.90 2.74 -23.10
N TYR A 393 16.01 3.21 -22.53
CA TYR A 393 17.32 3.28 -23.19
C TYR A 393 18.36 2.61 -22.30
N ALA A 394 19.14 1.70 -22.88
CA ALA A 394 20.20 0.98 -22.19
C ALA A 394 21.55 1.26 -22.85
N LEU A 395 22.51 1.74 -22.07
CA LEU A 395 23.87 2.03 -22.51
C LEU A 395 24.87 1.19 -21.69
N VAL A 396 25.61 0.32 -22.37
CA VAL A 396 26.59 -0.57 -21.73
C VAL A 396 27.97 -0.33 -22.33
N ALA A 397 28.89 0.11 -21.48
CA ALA A 397 30.32 0.19 -21.77
C ALA A 397 31.10 -0.85 -20.94
N PRO A 398 32.13 -1.49 -21.52
CA PRO A 398 33.01 -2.36 -20.78
C PRO A 398 33.75 -1.54 -19.72
N ALA A 399 33.77 -2.04 -18.48
CA ALA A 399 34.49 -1.43 -17.38
C ALA A 399 35.26 -2.52 -16.66
N VAL A 400 36.57 -2.30 -16.52
CA VAL A 400 37.51 -3.17 -15.83
C VAL A 400 38.06 -2.40 -14.64
N GLU A 401 38.06 -3.02 -13.46
CA GLU A 401 38.72 -2.44 -12.29
C GLU A 401 40.22 -2.48 -12.47
N ILE A 402 40.84 -1.31 -12.42
CA ILE A 402 42.29 -1.19 -12.39
C ILE A 402 42.72 -1.59 -10.97
N ARG A 403 43.61 -2.58 -10.84
CA ARG A 403 44.20 -2.99 -9.56
C ARG A 403 44.98 -1.82 -8.96
N ASP A 404 44.52 -1.31 -7.83
CA ASP A 404 45.27 -0.33 -7.04
C ASP A 404 46.47 -1.00 -6.36
N ASN A 405 47.62 -1.03 -7.05
CA ASN A 405 48.91 -1.23 -6.41
C ASN A 405 49.49 0.13 -5.97
N GLY A 406 48.81 0.84 -5.07
CA GLY A 406 49.38 1.90 -4.21
C GLY A 406 50.13 3.09 -4.83
N LEU A 407 50.32 3.16 -6.14
CA LEU A 407 51.03 4.20 -6.85
C LEU A 407 50.22 4.52 -8.10
N PHE A 408 49.84 5.79 -8.21
CA PHE A 408 49.22 6.50 -9.34
C PHE A 408 47.89 7.16 -8.99
N SER A 409 47.96 8.15 -8.11
CA SER A 409 47.20 9.38 -8.32
C SER A 409 47.78 10.09 -9.55
N ASN A 410 46.92 10.42 -10.51
CA ASN A 410 47.13 11.35 -11.63
C ASN A 410 47.78 10.88 -12.95
N SER A 411 48.02 9.60 -13.20
CA SER A 411 48.32 9.13 -14.56
C SER A 411 47.33 8.06 -15.01
N ARG A 412 46.46 8.43 -15.96
CA ARG A 412 45.67 7.51 -16.78
C ARG A 412 46.63 6.69 -17.63
N SER A 413 47.11 5.56 -17.13
CA SER A 413 47.80 4.57 -17.96
C SER A 413 46.74 3.72 -18.67
N VAL A 414 46.74 3.77 -20.00
CA VAL A 414 45.97 2.85 -20.85
C VAL A 414 46.62 1.48 -20.69
N GLN A 415 46.07 0.65 -19.81
CA GLN A 415 46.52 -0.73 -19.69
C GLN A 415 45.82 -1.55 -20.77
N ILE A 416 46.61 -2.13 -21.68
CA ILE A 416 46.10 -3.03 -22.72
C ILE A 416 45.57 -4.27 -22.01
N LEU A 417 44.25 -4.45 -22.06
CA LEU A 417 43.59 -5.65 -21.54
C LEU A 417 44.08 -6.87 -22.32
N SER A 418 44.26 -8.00 -21.63
CA SER A 418 44.50 -9.27 -22.33
C SER A 418 43.31 -9.60 -23.24
N GLN A 419 43.58 -10.26 -24.37
CA GLN A 419 42.52 -10.62 -25.33
C GLN A 419 41.40 -11.47 -24.69
N GLN A 420 41.74 -12.30 -23.70
CA GLN A 420 40.79 -13.11 -22.95
C GLN A 420 39.90 -12.25 -22.04
N GLU A 421 40.46 -11.28 -21.31
CA GLU A 421 39.67 -10.38 -20.44
C GLU A 421 38.76 -9.44 -21.25
N ALA A 422 39.24 -8.99 -22.41
CA ALA A 422 38.44 -8.21 -23.35
C ALA A 422 37.26 -9.03 -23.91
N TYR A 423 37.51 -10.29 -24.28
CA TYR A 423 36.45 -11.20 -24.73
C TYR A 423 35.42 -11.49 -23.63
N ASP A 424 35.86 -11.85 -22.43
CA ASP A 424 34.99 -12.15 -21.29
C ASP A 424 34.13 -10.94 -20.87
N SER A 425 34.70 -9.73 -20.91
CA SER A 425 33.95 -8.50 -20.61
C SER A 425 32.90 -8.19 -21.68
N SER A 426 33.23 -8.42 -22.96
CA SER A 426 32.28 -8.25 -24.06
C SER A 426 31.12 -9.25 -24.01
N GLN A 427 31.40 -10.52 -23.72
CA GLN A 427 30.37 -11.56 -23.55
C GLN A 427 29.45 -11.26 -22.37
N ARG A 428 29.99 -10.68 -21.29
CA ARG A 428 29.18 -10.23 -20.16
C ARG A 428 28.27 -9.06 -20.52
N CYS A 429 28.81 -8.04 -21.18
CA CYS A 429 28.03 -6.87 -21.59
C CYS A 429 26.87 -7.26 -22.51
N THR A 430 27.13 -8.15 -23.47
CA THR A 430 26.08 -8.68 -24.37
C THR A 430 25.04 -9.51 -23.62
N ASN A 431 25.43 -10.31 -22.62
CA ASN A 431 24.49 -11.03 -21.77
C ASN A 431 23.59 -10.09 -20.95
N ILE A 432 24.15 -9.03 -20.37
CA ILE A 432 23.39 -8.00 -19.63
C ILE A 432 22.39 -7.31 -20.56
N LEU A 433 22.85 -6.93 -21.77
CA LEU A 433 22.04 -6.24 -22.77
C LEU A 433 20.88 -7.13 -23.27
N ASN A 434 21.15 -8.41 -23.55
CA ASN A 434 20.12 -9.40 -23.88
C ASN A 434 19.12 -9.60 -22.74
N GLY A 435 19.60 -9.64 -21.50
CA GLY A 435 18.76 -9.71 -20.30
C GLY A 435 17.84 -8.50 -20.16
N LEU A 436 18.37 -7.29 -20.40
CA LEU A 436 17.60 -6.05 -20.36
C LEU A 436 16.61 -5.93 -21.51
N GLN A 437 16.98 -6.35 -22.73
CA GLN A 437 16.05 -6.37 -23.86
C GLN A 437 14.88 -7.33 -23.60
N ARG A 438 15.17 -8.53 -23.07
CA ARG A 438 14.14 -9.47 -22.61
C ARG A 438 13.27 -8.88 -21.51
N PHE A 439 13.87 -8.15 -20.58
CA PHE A 439 13.13 -7.47 -19.51
C PHE A 439 12.24 -6.34 -20.06
N MET A 440 12.75 -5.49 -20.96
CA MET A 440 11.98 -4.39 -21.55
C MET A 440 10.83 -4.91 -22.39
N THR A 441 11.07 -5.94 -23.22
CA THR A 441 10.01 -6.61 -24.01
C THR A 441 8.97 -7.28 -23.11
N ASN A 442 9.39 -8.04 -22.09
CA ASN A 442 8.48 -8.63 -21.12
C ASN A 442 7.68 -7.58 -20.35
N ASN A 443 8.24 -6.39 -20.16
CA ASN A 443 7.59 -5.27 -19.50
C ASN A 443 6.83 -4.31 -20.41
N LEU A 444 6.74 -4.60 -21.72
CA LEU A 444 6.11 -3.71 -22.71
C LEU A 444 6.66 -2.28 -22.64
N ILE A 445 7.96 -2.16 -22.36
CA ILE A 445 8.68 -0.89 -22.41
C ILE A 445 9.13 -0.68 -23.84
N ASP A 446 8.79 0.47 -24.42
CA ASP A 446 9.25 0.83 -25.77
C ASP A 446 10.77 0.98 -25.75
N ILE A 447 11.46 0.21 -26.58
CA ILE A 447 12.92 0.23 -26.62
C ILE A 447 13.34 1.37 -27.56
N PHE A 448 14.00 2.40 -27.01
CA PHE A 448 14.66 3.42 -27.82
C PHE A 448 15.91 2.85 -28.50
N GLY A 449 16.70 2.12 -27.72
CA GLY A 449 17.93 1.48 -28.17
C GLY A 449 18.63 0.77 -27.01
N CYS A 450 19.39 -0.26 -27.35
CA CYS A 450 20.30 -0.94 -26.45
C CYS A 450 21.69 -0.88 -27.09
N ASP A 451 22.50 0.10 -26.68
CA ASP A 451 23.79 0.37 -27.29
C ASP A 451 24.93 -0.26 -26.48
N TYR A 452 25.82 -0.97 -27.19
CA TYR A 452 27.08 -1.47 -26.66
C TYR A 452 28.23 -0.74 -27.35
N SER A 453 29.13 -0.13 -26.56
CA SER A 453 30.31 0.55 -27.08
C SER A 453 31.59 -0.19 -26.69
N SER A 454 32.21 -0.89 -27.63
CA SER A 454 33.50 -1.56 -27.39
C SER A 454 34.68 -0.58 -27.33
N SER A 455 34.65 0.49 -28.13
CA SER A 455 35.70 1.52 -28.22
C SER A 455 35.54 2.69 -27.25
N GLY A 456 34.64 2.57 -26.28
CA GLY A 456 34.26 3.65 -25.37
C GLY A 456 33.24 4.62 -25.98
N ILE A 457 32.65 5.46 -25.13
CA ILE A 457 31.56 6.35 -25.50
C ILE A 457 32.07 7.78 -25.65
N THR A 458 31.80 8.43 -26.78
CA THR A 458 32.17 9.84 -27.03
C THR A 458 31.08 10.80 -26.57
N MET A 459 31.45 12.05 -26.28
CA MET A 459 30.49 13.05 -25.77
C MET A 459 29.43 13.41 -26.81
N ASN A 460 29.84 13.60 -28.07
CA ASN A 460 28.92 13.97 -29.15
C ASN A 460 27.87 12.88 -29.40
N PHE A 461 28.24 11.60 -29.26
CA PHE A 461 27.32 10.48 -29.41
C PHE A 461 26.29 10.44 -28.28
N ILE A 462 26.71 10.65 -27.03
CA ILE A 462 25.77 10.69 -25.89
C ILE A 462 24.88 11.90 -25.98
N ASP A 463 25.43 13.09 -26.26
CA ASP A 463 24.66 14.33 -26.32
C ASP A 463 23.54 14.21 -27.36
N THR A 464 23.87 13.76 -28.57
CA THR A 464 22.87 13.56 -29.63
C THR A 464 21.85 12.47 -29.29
N LYS A 465 22.29 11.31 -28.79
CA LYS A 465 21.36 10.20 -28.48
C LYS A 465 20.48 10.47 -27.26
N LEU A 466 21.01 11.03 -26.18
CA LEU A 466 20.20 11.35 -24.99
C LEU A 466 19.24 12.51 -25.27
N LYS A 467 19.66 13.54 -26.01
CA LYS A 467 18.73 14.59 -26.46
C LYS A 467 17.62 14.00 -27.34
N ALA A 468 17.96 13.10 -28.28
CA ALA A 468 16.96 12.42 -29.11
C ALA A 468 16.02 11.51 -28.28
N PHE A 469 16.55 10.82 -27.28
CA PHE A 469 15.78 9.99 -26.35
C PHE A 469 14.78 10.84 -25.56
N PHE A 470 15.23 11.93 -24.94
CA PHE A 470 14.36 12.84 -24.18
C PHE A 470 13.37 13.61 -25.07
N ALA A 471 13.71 13.84 -26.34
CA ALA A 471 12.83 14.46 -27.32
C ALA A 471 11.73 13.51 -27.83
N ARG A 472 11.89 12.19 -27.69
CA ARG A 472 10.95 11.21 -28.26
C ARG A 472 9.57 11.30 -27.59
N ARG A 473 8.55 11.20 -28.43
CA ARG A 473 7.13 11.30 -28.10
C ARG A 473 6.39 10.04 -28.53
N THR A 474 5.25 9.77 -27.90
CA THR A 474 4.30 8.74 -28.30
C THR A 474 3.68 9.07 -29.66
N ASN A 475 3.03 8.10 -30.29
CA ASN A 475 2.37 8.27 -31.60
C ASN A 475 1.32 9.41 -31.59
N ASP A 476 0.74 9.70 -30.43
CA ASP A 476 -0.24 10.78 -30.22
C ASP A 476 0.43 12.16 -30.02
N GLY A 477 1.76 12.25 -30.22
CA GLY A 477 2.53 13.49 -30.08
C GLY A 477 2.80 13.93 -28.64
N ARG A 478 2.50 13.09 -27.64
CA ARG A 478 2.71 13.37 -26.20
C ARG A 478 4.03 12.78 -25.70
N ARG A 479 4.56 13.28 -24.59
CA ARG A 479 5.72 12.64 -23.96
C ARG A 479 5.36 11.33 -23.29
N TYR A 480 6.36 10.46 -23.17
CA TYR A 480 6.24 9.26 -22.36
C TYR A 480 6.06 9.63 -20.88
N ASP A 481 5.21 8.91 -20.16
CA ASP A 481 5.03 9.14 -18.73
C ASP A 481 6.32 8.81 -17.96
N THR A 482 7.08 7.82 -18.43
CA THR A 482 8.28 7.30 -17.77
C THR A 482 9.42 7.10 -18.75
N TYR A 483 10.56 7.69 -18.44
CA TYR A 483 11.83 7.46 -19.13
C TYR A 483 12.71 6.59 -18.23
N PHE A 484 13.05 5.41 -18.71
CA PHE A 484 13.93 4.46 -18.05
C PHE A 484 15.30 4.49 -18.73
N LEU A 485 16.32 4.96 -18.01
CA LEU A 485 17.70 5.01 -18.48
C LEU A 485 18.54 4.04 -17.66
N TYR A 486 19.14 3.08 -18.34
CA TYR A 486 20.09 2.13 -17.77
C TYR A 486 21.51 2.45 -18.23
N PHE A 487 22.45 2.47 -17.29
CA PHE A 487 23.87 2.64 -17.58
C PHE A 487 24.73 1.64 -16.80
N SER A 488 25.67 1.02 -17.51
CA SER A 488 26.78 0.25 -16.93
C SER A 488 28.07 0.68 -17.61
N GLY A 489 29.08 1.07 -16.84
CA GLY A 489 30.33 1.56 -17.41
C GLY A 489 31.28 2.20 -16.39
N PRO A 490 32.41 2.74 -16.87
CA PRO A 490 33.45 3.32 -16.01
C PRO A 490 33.00 4.66 -15.42
N THR A 491 33.27 4.85 -14.13
CA THR A 491 32.96 6.09 -13.39
C THR A 491 34.18 6.57 -12.64
N CYS A 492 34.37 7.89 -12.58
CA CYS A 492 35.36 8.51 -11.70
C CYS A 492 35.00 8.27 -10.23
N ASP A 493 35.97 8.48 -9.34
CA ASP A 493 35.74 8.38 -7.89
C ASP A 493 34.60 9.29 -7.44
N ASN A 494 34.37 10.44 -8.09
CA ASN A 494 33.28 11.36 -7.78
C ASN A 494 31.88 10.86 -8.19
N GLY A 495 31.81 9.76 -8.94
CA GLY A 495 30.57 9.19 -9.48
C GLY A 495 30.28 9.60 -10.92
N ASP A 496 31.06 10.54 -11.48
CA ASP A 496 30.87 11.04 -12.84
C ASP A 496 31.22 9.98 -13.89
N ILE A 497 30.46 9.97 -14.99
CA ILE A 497 30.65 8.98 -16.07
C ILE A 497 31.87 9.39 -16.90
N ILE A 498 32.78 8.44 -17.13
CA ILE A 498 33.99 8.68 -17.94
C ILE A 498 33.68 8.38 -19.41
N LEU A 499 34.09 9.30 -20.28
CA LEU A 499 34.01 9.16 -21.73
C LEU A 499 35.37 8.83 -22.34
N ALA A 500 35.36 8.28 -23.55
CA ALA A 500 36.57 7.94 -24.32
C ALA A 500 37.44 9.19 -24.59
N ASP A 501 36.83 10.37 -24.70
CA ASP A 501 37.48 11.63 -25.02
C ASP A 501 38.09 12.35 -23.80
N ASN A 502 38.33 11.64 -22.70
CA ASN A 502 38.74 12.20 -21.39
C ASN A 502 37.76 13.19 -20.75
N GLN A 503 36.59 13.39 -21.36
CA GLN A 503 35.51 14.20 -20.81
C GLN A 503 34.69 13.40 -19.78
N THR A 504 34.01 14.11 -18.90
CA THR A 504 33.15 13.52 -17.87
C THR A 504 31.74 14.09 -17.95
N ILE A 505 30.75 13.22 -17.76
CA ILE A 505 29.35 13.65 -17.64
C ILE A 505 29.03 13.78 -16.16
N THR A 506 28.76 15.01 -15.75
CA THR A 506 28.25 15.31 -14.42
C THR A 506 26.74 15.09 -14.38
N LEU A 507 26.23 14.75 -13.20
CA LEU A 507 24.78 14.61 -12.97
C LEU A 507 24.01 15.88 -13.38
N ASN A 508 24.57 17.06 -13.10
CA ASN A 508 23.94 18.34 -13.43
C ASN A 508 23.73 18.51 -14.94
N LEU A 509 24.69 18.09 -15.75
CA LEU A 509 24.62 18.19 -17.20
C LEU A 509 23.54 17.23 -17.76
N LEU A 510 23.45 16.02 -17.22
CA LEU A 510 22.38 15.08 -17.57
C LEU A 510 20.99 15.61 -17.21
N LEU A 511 20.86 16.23 -16.05
CA LEU A 511 19.62 16.85 -15.61
C LEU A 511 19.26 18.09 -16.42
N GLN A 512 20.26 18.85 -16.87
CA GLN A 512 20.04 19.98 -17.78
C GLN A 512 19.42 19.51 -19.10
N TRP A 513 19.94 18.45 -19.73
CA TRP A 513 19.36 17.87 -20.95
C TRP A 513 17.92 17.38 -20.77
N TRP A 514 17.60 16.89 -19.58
CA TRP A 514 16.24 16.52 -19.20
C TRP A 514 15.33 17.76 -19.07
N CYS A 515 15.77 18.77 -18.33
CA CYS A 515 15.01 19.99 -18.05
C CYS A 515 14.82 20.89 -19.28
N GLU A 516 15.82 21.01 -20.18
CA GLU A 516 15.74 21.79 -21.43
C GLU A 516 14.54 21.39 -22.29
N ASN A 517 14.18 20.12 -22.18
CA ASN A 517 13.12 19.50 -22.92
C ASN A 517 11.76 19.69 -22.22
N GLU A 518 11.67 19.89 -20.90
CA GLU A 518 10.41 19.99 -20.14
C GLU A 518 9.53 21.18 -20.56
N THR A 519 8.48 20.91 -21.34
CA THR A 519 7.37 21.85 -21.52
C THR A 519 6.54 21.93 -20.24
N ALA A 520 6.05 23.12 -19.88
CA ALA A 520 5.32 23.41 -18.63
C ALA A 520 4.08 22.53 -18.35
N SER A 521 3.64 21.72 -19.30
CA SER A 521 2.42 20.88 -19.25
C SER A 521 2.67 19.38 -19.02
N SER A 522 3.90 18.88 -19.06
CA SER A 522 4.18 17.43 -19.02
C SER A 522 4.82 16.98 -17.70
N THR A 523 4.09 16.23 -16.88
CA THR A 523 4.59 15.56 -15.68
C THR A 523 5.20 14.20 -16.02
N SER A 524 6.38 14.18 -16.65
CA SER A 524 7.12 12.94 -16.92
C SER A 524 8.08 12.59 -15.78
N ARG A 525 8.32 11.31 -15.53
CA ARG A 525 9.33 10.85 -14.55
C ARG A 525 10.55 10.24 -15.22
N LEU A 526 11.70 10.42 -14.59
CA LEU A 526 12.98 9.85 -15.00
C LEU A 526 13.44 8.81 -13.97
N ILE A 527 13.68 7.58 -14.42
CA ILE A 527 14.21 6.47 -13.62
C ILE A 527 15.60 6.15 -14.15
N LEU A 528 16.61 6.35 -13.30
CA LEU A 528 18.00 6.08 -13.58
C LEU A 528 18.44 4.82 -12.85
N LEU A 529 18.90 3.80 -13.59
CA LEU A 529 19.47 2.60 -13.01
C LEU A 529 20.94 2.47 -13.43
N PHE A 530 21.84 2.63 -12.45
CA PHE A 530 23.28 2.62 -12.67
C PHE A 530 23.93 1.40 -12.02
N ASP A 531 24.54 0.54 -12.83
CA ASP A 531 25.42 -0.54 -12.38
C ASP A 531 26.87 -0.04 -12.51
N THR A 532 27.31 0.78 -11.54
CA THR A 532 28.67 1.36 -11.50
C THR A 532 29.18 1.45 -10.06
N PHE A 533 30.51 1.52 -9.88
CA PHE A 533 31.14 1.44 -8.55
C PHE A 533 30.96 2.69 -7.69
N TYR A 534 30.99 3.88 -8.30
CA TYR A 534 31.02 5.15 -7.55
C TYR A 534 29.73 5.98 -7.67
N SER A 535 28.73 5.53 -8.42
CA SER A 535 27.45 6.26 -8.60
C SER A 535 26.66 6.46 -7.31
N TYR A 536 26.99 5.75 -6.21
CA TYR A 536 26.39 6.01 -4.90
C TYR A 536 26.65 7.44 -4.39
N LYS A 537 27.66 8.17 -4.91
CA LYS A 537 27.92 9.56 -4.54
C LYS A 537 26.86 10.52 -5.09
N TRP A 538 26.29 10.23 -6.26
CA TRP A 538 25.20 10.99 -6.87
C TRP A 538 23.89 10.92 -6.05
N LEU A 539 23.72 9.89 -5.21
CA LEU A 539 22.53 9.75 -4.36
C LEU A 539 22.31 10.93 -3.41
N LYS A 540 23.40 11.55 -2.90
CA LYS A 540 23.31 12.73 -2.03
C LYS A 540 22.86 13.96 -2.80
N GLN A 541 23.37 14.14 -4.02
CA GLN A 541 23.05 15.28 -4.88
C GLN A 541 21.57 15.29 -5.27
N ILE A 542 20.99 14.12 -5.57
CA ILE A 542 19.56 14.01 -5.89
C ILE A 542 18.66 14.30 -4.69
N ARG A 543 19.11 13.97 -3.47
CA ARG A 543 18.33 14.20 -2.24
C ARG A 543 18.37 15.66 -1.77
N CYS A 544 19.52 16.30 -1.85
CA CYS A 544 19.77 17.63 -1.29
C CYS A 544 19.41 18.77 -2.26
N GLN A 545 18.28 18.69 -2.98
CA GLN A 545 17.95 19.57 -4.11
C GLN A 545 17.94 21.09 -3.77
N THR A 546 19.10 21.72 -3.74
CA THR A 546 19.35 23.13 -4.05
C THR A 546 20.00 23.13 -5.43
N PHE A 547 19.21 22.92 -6.47
CA PHE A 547 19.69 23.13 -7.83
C PHE A 547 19.76 24.63 -8.08
N ASN A 548 20.77 25.05 -8.85
CA ASN A 548 20.88 26.43 -9.34
C ASN A 548 19.55 26.88 -9.96
N ASN A 549 19.26 28.18 -9.88
CA ASN A 549 18.02 28.88 -10.22
C ASN A 549 17.36 28.58 -11.59
N SER A 550 17.93 27.70 -12.43
CA SER A 550 17.45 27.34 -13.77
C SER A 550 16.52 26.13 -13.82
N CYS A 551 16.54 25.23 -12.83
CA CYS A 551 15.66 24.06 -12.81
C CYS A 551 14.38 24.36 -12.01
N LYS A 552 13.21 24.23 -12.64
CA LYS A 552 11.91 24.37 -11.95
C LYS A 552 11.79 23.34 -10.82
N PRO A 553 11.07 23.67 -9.74
CA PRO A 553 11.05 22.83 -8.53
C PRO A 553 10.41 21.44 -8.71
N SER A 554 9.73 21.13 -9.82
CA SER A 554 8.85 19.96 -9.95
C SER A 554 9.41 18.82 -10.81
N VAL A 555 10.66 18.36 -10.57
CA VAL A 555 11.23 17.25 -11.34
C VAL A 555 11.10 15.90 -10.59
N PHE A 556 10.52 14.89 -11.26
CA PHE A 556 10.33 13.54 -10.72
C PHE A 556 11.48 12.61 -11.12
N ILE A 557 12.50 12.48 -10.26
CA ILE A 557 13.70 11.68 -10.56
C ILE A 557 13.92 10.61 -9.50
N VAL A 558 14.33 9.42 -9.95
CA VAL A 558 14.86 8.35 -9.11
C VAL A 558 16.19 7.87 -9.64
N LEU A 559 17.13 7.65 -8.73
CA LEU A 559 18.38 6.97 -9.02
C LEU A 559 18.46 5.70 -8.15
N GLN A 560 18.63 4.55 -8.80
CA GLN A 560 18.95 3.29 -8.15
C GLN A 560 20.37 2.86 -8.53
N THR A 561 21.20 2.64 -7.51
CA THR A 561 22.57 2.16 -7.63
C THR A 561 22.84 1.09 -6.58
N PHE A 562 24.05 0.55 -6.53
CA PHE A 562 24.48 -0.29 -5.41
C PHE A 562 25.65 0.32 -4.67
N ASN A 563 25.86 -0.17 -3.45
CA ASN A 563 27.05 0.10 -2.67
C ASN A 563 27.66 -1.22 -2.21
N ARG A 564 29.00 -1.27 -2.17
CA ARG A 564 29.72 -2.43 -1.68
C ARG A 564 29.72 -2.46 -0.15
N GLN A 565 29.50 -3.63 0.44
CA GLN A 565 29.63 -3.79 1.89
C GLN A 565 31.10 -3.67 2.28
N LYS A 566 31.43 -2.66 3.09
CA LYS A 566 32.81 -2.34 3.54
C LYS A 566 33.49 -3.44 4.38
N LYS A 567 32.80 -4.53 4.72
CA LYS A 567 33.21 -5.42 5.83
C LYS A 567 34.23 -6.52 5.47
N MET A 568 34.56 -6.77 4.21
CA MET A 568 35.56 -7.79 3.85
C MET A 568 36.36 -7.42 2.58
N PRO A 569 37.53 -6.75 2.69
CA PRO A 569 38.40 -6.45 1.54
C PRO A 569 39.04 -7.70 0.89
N LYS A 570 39.09 -8.85 1.60
CA LYS A 570 39.76 -10.08 1.14
C LYS A 570 39.09 -10.81 -0.04
N LEU A 571 37.80 -10.58 -0.30
CA LEU A 571 37.08 -11.18 -1.44
C LEU A 571 37.22 -10.37 -2.74
N ILE A 572 37.72 -9.14 -2.63
CA ILE A 572 38.01 -8.23 -3.74
C ILE A 572 39.31 -8.68 -4.43
N GLU A 573 40.30 -9.13 -3.65
CA GLU A 573 41.56 -9.71 -4.13
C GLU A 573 41.35 -11.00 -4.96
N LEU A 574 40.23 -11.69 -4.74
CA LEU A 574 39.80 -12.90 -5.45
C LEU A 574 38.92 -12.62 -6.69
N GLY A 575 38.61 -11.36 -7.02
CA GLY A 575 37.89 -10.98 -8.23
C GLY A 575 36.40 -11.39 -8.28
N GLN A 576 35.75 -11.55 -7.12
CA GLN A 576 34.38 -12.09 -7.02
C GLN A 576 33.25 -11.05 -7.16
N VAL A 577 33.50 -9.74 -6.96
CA VAL A 577 32.47 -8.69 -7.11
C VAL A 577 32.70 -7.87 -8.39
N ARG A 578 32.12 -8.32 -9.49
CA ARG A 578 32.25 -7.73 -10.84
C ARG A 578 31.01 -6.91 -11.23
N LEU A 579 31.19 -5.90 -12.10
CA LEU A 579 30.06 -5.17 -12.74
C LEU A 579 29.17 -6.15 -13.51
N GLY A 580 27.86 -5.96 -13.40
CA GLY A 580 26.86 -6.84 -14.00
C GLY A 580 26.17 -7.79 -13.01
N ILE A 581 26.82 -8.15 -11.89
CA ILE A 581 26.20 -9.04 -10.88
C ILE A 581 24.97 -8.36 -10.26
N PHE A 582 25.04 -7.03 -10.05
CA PHE A 582 23.91 -6.26 -9.56
C PHE A 582 22.72 -6.33 -10.52
N THR A 583 22.95 -6.10 -11.82
CA THR A 583 21.87 -6.21 -12.81
C THR A 583 21.32 -7.62 -12.97
N GLU A 584 22.15 -8.66 -12.90
CA GLU A 584 21.67 -10.03 -12.98
C GLU A 584 20.72 -10.37 -11.84
N ILE A 585 21.08 -9.99 -10.60
CA ILE A 585 20.20 -10.16 -9.43
C ILE A 585 18.94 -9.30 -9.58
N TRP A 586 19.08 -8.05 -10.02
CA TRP A 586 17.94 -7.15 -10.22
C TRP A 586 16.96 -7.68 -11.26
N LEU A 587 17.46 -8.21 -12.38
CA LEU A 587 16.66 -8.84 -13.44
C LEU A 587 15.96 -10.11 -12.92
N LYS A 588 16.69 -11.00 -12.24
CA LYS A 588 16.11 -12.23 -11.65
C LYS A 588 14.98 -11.92 -10.66
N LEU A 589 15.16 -10.91 -9.81
CA LEU A 589 14.15 -10.50 -8.82
C LEU A 589 12.91 -9.89 -9.46
N ASN A 590 13.06 -9.11 -10.55
CA ASN A 590 11.91 -8.51 -11.24
C ASN A 590 11.23 -9.47 -12.23
N MET A 591 11.90 -10.53 -12.67
CA MET A 591 11.33 -11.54 -13.58
C MET A 591 10.54 -12.64 -12.85
N ASN A 592 10.92 -12.96 -11.62
CA ASN A 592 10.14 -13.86 -10.78
C ASN A 592 8.93 -13.07 -10.24
N ASN A 593 7.71 -13.46 -10.60
CA ASN A 593 6.46 -12.77 -10.19
C ASN A 593 5.85 -13.31 -8.86
N GLU A 594 6.56 -14.11 -8.07
CA GLU A 594 6.02 -14.72 -6.85
C GLU A 594 6.06 -13.77 -5.63
N THR A 595 4.95 -13.05 -5.43
CA THR A 595 4.81 -11.88 -4.57
C THR A 595 4.95 -12.07 -3.05
N SER A 596 5.05 -13.29 -2.51
CA SER A 596 5.02 -13.52 -1.05
C SER A 596 6.31 -14.06 -0.41
N LYS A 597 7.22 -14.67 -1.17
CA LYS A 597 8.52 -15.19 -0.66
C LYS A 597 9.70 -14.23 -0.91
N GLN A 598 9.51 -13.23 -1.76
CA GLN A 598 10.57 -12.39 -2.33
C GLN A 598 11.35 -11.51 -1.35
N SER A 599 10.76 -11.00 -0.27
CA SER A 599 11.44 -10.00 0.57
C SER A 599 12.56 -10.59 1.44
N HIS A 600 12.38 -11.81 1.93
CA HIS A 600 13.42 -12.51 2.70
C HIS A 600 14.50 -13.05 1.77
N ASP A 601 14.09 -13.63 0.63
CA ASP A 601 15.00 -14.18 -0.37
C ASP A 601 15.81 -13.09 -1.09
N SER A 602 15.23 -11.90 -1.33
CA SER A 602 15.94 -10.78 -1.94
C SER A 602 17.06 -10.26 -1.03
N SER A 603 16.78 -10.05 0.26
CA SER A 603 17.82 -9.59 1.19
C SER A 603 18.92 -10.63 1.37
N ALA A 604 18.59 -11.92 1.27
CA ALA A 604 19.55 -13.01 1.29
C ALA A 604 20.39 -13.05 0.01
N SER A 605 19.79 -12.87 -1.18
CA SER A 605 20.51 -12.86 -2.46
C SER A 605 21.46 -11.65 -2.60
N TRP A 606 21.06 -10.48 -2.09
CA TRP A 606 21.92 -9.29 -2.06
C TRP A 606 23.10 -9.47 -1.10
N ARG A 607 22.85 -9.99 0.12
CA ARG A 607 23.89 -10.26 1.12
C ARG A 607 24.85 -11.37 0.72
N ALA A 608 24.36 -12.43 0.07
CA ALA A 608 25.19 -13.52 -0.43
C ALA A 608 26.24 -13.03 -1.44
N ASN A 609 25.93 -11.96 -2.18
CA ASN A 609 26.82 -11.36 -3.16
C ASN A 609 27.50 -10.06 -2.67
N HIS A 610 27.40 -9.73 -1.36
CA HIS A 610 28.02 -8.55 -0.73
C HIS A 610 27.62 -7.18 -1.33
N LEU A 611 26.43 -7.09 -1.92
CA LEU A 611 25.89 -5.88 -2.54
C LEU A 611 24.75 -5.31 -1.69
N GLU A 612 24.73 -3.99 -1.50
CA GLU A 612 23.60 -3.28 -0.90
C GLU A 612 22.96 -2.37 -1.96
N PRO A 613 21.73 -2.66 -2.42
CA PRO A 613 21.01 -1.72 -3.28
C PRO A 613 20.77 -0.42 -2.52
N LYS A 614 20.98 0.72 -3.17
CA LYS A 614 20.67 2.05 -2.64
C LYS A 614 19.85 2.81 -3.66
N CYS A 615 18.88 3.56 -3.17
CA CYS A 615 18.03 4.39 -4.02
C CYS A 615 17.82 5.77 -3.39
N SER A 616 17.83 6.81 -4.23
CA SER A 616 17.53 8.19 -3.84
C SER A 616 16.44 8.77 -4.74
N PHE A 617 15.57 9.57 -4.14
CA PHE A 617 14.40 10.16 -4.78
C PHE A 617 14.50 11.69 -4.74
N SER A 618 13.96 12.35 -5.76
CA SER A 618 13.70 13.79 -5.71
C SER A 618 12.65 14.13 -4.65
N TYR A 619 12.62 15.40 -4.20
CA TYR A 619 11.70 15.82 -3.14
C TYR A 619 10.23 15.64 -3.54
N TYR A 620 9.91 15.89 -4.82
CA TYR A 620 8.57 15.82 -5.39
C TYR A 620 8.21 14.44 -5.98
N TYR A 621 9.14 13.48 -6.03
CA TYR A 621 8.88 12.13 -6.52
C TYR A 621 7.56 11.50 -6.06
N PRO A 622 7.17 11.55 -4.77
CA PRO A 622 5.94 10.91 -4.31
C PRO A 622 4.66 11.49 -4.93
N GLU A 623 4.69 12.67 -5.55
CA GLU A 623 3.49 13.30 -6.13
C GLU A 623 3.19 12.86 -7.55
N PHE A 624 4.09 12.08 -8.15
CA PHE A 624 3.94 11.63 -9.52
C PHE A 624 2.64 10.84 -9.71
N ASN A 625 1.87 11.25 -10.71
CA ASN A 625 0.73 10.54 -11.25
C ASN A 625 0.92 10.43 -12.76
N PHE A 626 0.48 9.32 -13.36
CA PHE A 626 0.46 9.18 -14.81
C PHE A 626 -0.42 10.25 -15.45
N HIS A 627 -0.05 10.68 -16.66
CA HIS A 627 -0.80 11.70 -17.39
C HIS A 627 -2.26 11.29 -17.55
N HIS A 628 -3.19 12.15 -17.13
CA HIS A 628 -4.61 11.89 -17.31
C HIS A 628 -4.96 11.92 -18.80
N PRO A 629 -5.78 10.98 -19.31
CA PRO A 629 -6.20 11.00 -20.70
C PRO A 629 -6.94 12.30 -21.02
N THR A 630 -6.83 12.77 -22.26
CA THR A 630 -7.56 13.96 -22.69
C THR A 630 -9.03 13.64 -22.86
N ASN A 631 -9.89 14.67 -22.81
CA ASN A 631 -11.33 14.50 -23.00
C ASN A 631 -11.65 13.83 -24.35
N ALA A 632 -10.88 14.12 -25.41
CA ALA A 632 -11.05 13.48 -26.71
C ALA A 632 -10.79 11.96 -26.67
N ASP A 633 -9.77 11.50 -25.94
CA ASP A 633 -9.47 10.06 -25.78
C ASP A 633 -10.61 9.36 -25.00
N VAL A 634 -11.19 10.07 -24.03
CA VAL A 634 -12.34 9.58 -23.26
C VAL A 634 -13.58 9.50 -24.15
N ASP A 635 -13.81 10.48 -25.02
CA ASP A 635 -14.96 10.51 -25.92
C ASP A 635 -14.92 9.37 -26.94
N ILE A 636 -13.74 9.04 -27.48
CA ILE A 636 -13.55 7.86 -28.34
C ILE A 636 -13.94 6.59 -27.56
N TYR A 637 -13.41 6.42 -26.35
CA TYR A 637 -13.70 5.25 -25.52
C TYR A 637 -15.19 5.14 -25.11
N LEU A 638 -15.84 6.28 -24.84
CA LEU A 638 -17.27 6.34 -24.53
C LEU A 638 -18.11 5.91 -25.74
N ASN A 639 -17.68 6.25 -26.96
CA ASN A 639 -18.38 5.93 -28.19
C ASN A 639 -18.25 4.45 -28.60
N GLU A 640 -17.16 3.77 -28.23
CA GLU A 640 -16.97 2.34 -28.47
C GLU A 640 -17.94 1.44 -27.67
N HIS A 641 -18.42 1.92 -26.52
CA HIS A 641 -19.27 1.14 -25.63
C HIS A 641 -20.70 1.72 -25.57
N SER A 642 -21.67 1.00 -26.15
CA SER A 642 -23.08 1.44 -26.26
C SER A 642 -23.75 1.82 -24.93
N PHE A 643 -23.39 1.17 -23.83
CA PHE A 643 -23.85 1.55 -22.48
C PHE A 643 -23.24 2.86 -21.99
N LEU A 644 -21.94 3.07 -22.23
CA LEU A 644 -21.21 4.27 -21.83
C LEU A 644 -21.59 5.50 -22.68
N LYS A 645 -21.98 5.29 -23.94
CA LYS A 645 -22.51 6.36 -24.80
C LYS A 645 -23.72 7.09 -24.17
N ARG A 646 -24.57 6.37 -23.45
CA ARG A 646 -25.72 6.95 -22.71
C ARG A 646 -25.30 7.80 -21.50
N LEU A 647 -24.07 7.63 -21.03
CA LEU A 647 -23.50 8.35 -19.89
C LEU A 647 -22.70 9.60 -20.30
N HIS A 648 -22.59 9.89 -21.60
CA HIS A 648 -21.73 10.96 -22.11
C HIS A 648 -22.08 12.35 -21.54
N LEU A 649 -23.37 12.70 -21.50
CA LEU A 649 -23.84 13.97 -20.93
C LEU A 649 -23.62 14.06 -19.42
N ILE A 650 -23.86 12.94 -18.72
CA ILE A 650 -23.66 12.84 -17.27
C ILE A 650 -22.16 12.98 -16.94
N TYR A 651 -21.28 12.36 -17.72
CA TYR A 651 -19.84 12.44 -17.52
C TYR A 651 -19.32 13.88 -17.64
N HIS A 652 -19.71 14.63 -18.69
CA HIS A 652 -19.27 16.02 -18.85
C HIS A 652 -19.75 16.95 -17.72
N LEU A 653 -20.95 16.75 -17.20
CA LEU A 653 -21.42 17.49 -16.03
C LEU A 653 -20.63 17.13 -14.76
N LEU A 654 -20.30 15.85 -14.60
CA LEU A 654 -19.56 15.36 -13.44
C LEU A 654 -18.05 15.61 -13.50
N THR A 655 -17.44 15.89 -14.64
CA THR A 655 -16.01 16.21 -14.67
C THR A 655 -15.67 17.51 -13.93
N TYR A 656 -16.63 18.45 -13.84
CA TYR A 656 -16.43 19.74 -13.18
C TYR A 656 -16.61 19.71 -11.65
N ILE A 657 -17.40 18.77 -11.13
CA ILE A 657 -17.80 18.75 -9.71
C ILE A 657 -16.62 18.32 -8.78
N PRO A 658 -15.87 17.24 -9.06
CA PRO A 658 -14.74 16.80 -8.24
C PRO A 658 -13.58 17.81 -8.23
N SER A 659 -13.36 18.52 -9.34
CA SER A 659 -12.31 19.56 -9.40
C SER A 659 -12.60 20.75 -8.50
N LEU A 660 -13.85 21.03 -8.15
CA LEU A 660 -14.17 22.20 -7.31
C LEU A 660 -13.99 21.90 -5.81
N PHE A 661 -14.44 20.72 -5.36
CA PHE A 661 -14.47 20.38 -3.93
C PHE A 661 -13.16 19.79 -3.37
N ILE A 662 -12.26 19.29 -4.22
CA ILE A 662 -11.12 18.48 -3.78
C ILE A 662 -9.79 19.27 -3.74
N TYR A 663 -9.69 20.43 -4.39
CA TYR A 663 -8.41 21.17 -4.54
C TYR A 663 -7.71 21.53 -3.21
N PRO A 664 -8.40 22.07 -2.18
CA PRO A 664 -7.76 22.41 -0.90
C PRO A 664 -7.24 21.16 -0.17
N PHE A 665 -8.01 20.08 -0.24
CA PHE A 665 -7.64 18.79 0.35
C PHE A 665 -6.49 18.13 -0.42
N LEU A 666 -6.43 18.25 -1.74
CA LEU A 666 -5.38 17.65 -2.56
C LEU A 666 -3.99 18.21 -2.20
N TYR A 667 -3.89 19.51 -1.92
CA TYR A 667 -2.64 20.15 -1.52
C TYR A 667 -2.14 19.65 -0.17
N THR A 668 -3.02 19.61 0.84
CA THR A 668 -2.66 19.09 2.17
C THR A 668 -2.31 17.60 2.10
N PHE A 669 -3.01 16.81 1.27
CA PHE A 669 -2.69 15.41 1.03
C PHE A 669 -1.32 15.20 0.40
N ASN A 670 -0.97 16.03 -0.56
CA ASN A 670 0.32 16.02 -1.22
C ASN A 670 1.46 16.30 -0.24
N CYS A 671 1.27 17.26 0.67
CA CYS A 671 2.21 17.53 1.78
C CYS A 671 2.37 16.32 2.72
N ILE A 672 1.28 15.68 3.13
CA ILE A 672 1.32 14.47 3.98
C ILE A 672 2.02 13.32 3.26
N LYS A 673 1.75 13.13 1.97
CA LYS A 673 2.38 12.10 1.12
C LYS A 673 3.88 12.31 1.04
N ARG A 674 4.34 13.57 0.84
CA ARG A 674 5.76 13.96 0.85
C ARG A 674 6.41 13.68 2.20
N TRP A 675 5.82 14.22 3.28
CA TRP A 675 6.37 14.10 4.62
C TRP A 675 6.54 12.64 5.01
N ARG A 676 5.52 11.81 4.77
CA ARG A 676 5.56 10.37 5.03
C ARG A 676 6.65 9.65 4.22
N PHE A 677 6.77 9.97 2.93
CA PHE A 677 7.74 9.31 2.05
C PHE A 677 9.19 9.59 2.48
N HIS A 678 9.48 10.83 2.90
CA HIS A 678 10.83 11.23 3.34
C HIS A 678 11.17 10.77 4.76
N LEU A 679 10.18 10.71 5.66
CA LEU A 679 10.38 10.21 7.02
C LEU A 679 10.68 8.71 7.03
N LEU A 680 9.98 7.93 6.19
CA LEU A 680 10.05 6.47 6.16
C LEU A 680 10.07 5.97 4.72
N VAL A 681 11.25 5.97 4.11
CA VAL A 681 11.43 5.46 2.75
C VAL A 681 11.15 3.95 2.73
N PRO A 682 10.21 3.47 1.90
CA PRO A 682 9.90 2.04 1.81
C PRO A 682 11.10 1.26 1.27
N ARG A 683 11.26 -0.01 1.70
CA ARG A 683 12.36 -0.88 1.25
C ARG A 683 12.29 -1.23 -0.24
N VAL A 684 11.07 -1.32 -0.78
CA VAL A 684 10.80 -1.65 -2.18
C VAL A 684 9.74 -0.69 -2.69
N ILE A 685 9.95 -0.15 -3.89
CA ILE A 685 9.01 0.76 -4.56
C ILE A 685 8.64 0.16 -5.90
N ASP A 686 7.35 0.00 -6.15
CA ASP A 686 6.86 -0.36 -7.46
C ASP A 686 6.80 0.88 -8.35
N THR A 687 7.30 0.74 -9.57
CA THR A 687 7.21 1.77 -10.59
C THR A 687 5.86 1.78 -11.28
N TYR A 688 4.95 0.84 -10.98
CA TYR A 688 3.66 0.68 -11.63
C TYR A 688 3.75 0.25 -13.12
N HIS A 689 4.96 0.06 -13.64
CA HIS A 689 5.22 -0.58 -14.96
C HIS A 689 5.53 -2.08 -14.84
N GLY A 690 5.27 -2.67 -13.66
CA GLY A 690 5.47 -4.10 -13.41
C GLY A 690 6.89 -4.48 -12.98
N PHE A 691 7.73 -3.52 -12.60
CA PHE A 691 9.04 -3.78 -12.00
C PHE A 691 9.31 -2.89 -10.78
N LYS A 692 10.11 -3.42 -9.86
CA LYS A 692 10.37 -2.83 -8.55
C LYS A 692 11.77 -2.24 -8.46
N LEU A 693 11.87 -1.15 -7.70
CA LEU A 693 13.11 -0.52 -7.28
C LEU A 693 13.41 -0.91 -5.83
N PHE A 694 14.66 -1.25 -5.55
CA PHE A 694 15.10 -1.72 -4.22
C PHE A 694 15.89 -0.62 -3.53
N VAL A 695 15.49 -0.25 -2.31
CA VAL A 695 16.06 0.86 -1.55
C VAL A 695 17.03 0.38 -0.45
N ARG A 696 16.71 -0.75 0.22
CA ARG A 696 17.50 -1.39 1.30
C ARG A 696 17.20 -2.86 1.48
#